data_AF-A0A4Q7PM34-F1
#
_entry.id   AF-A0A4Q7PM34-F1
#
_cell.length_a   1.000
_cell.length_b   1.000
_cell.length_c   1.000
_cell.angle_alpha   90.00
_cell.angle_beta   90.00
_cell.angle_gamma   90.00
#
_symmetry.space_group_name_H-M   'P 1'
#
loop_
_entity.id
_entity.type
_entity.pdbx_description
1 polymer ?
#
loop_
_entity_poly.entity_id
_entity_poly.type
_entity_poly.pdbx_seq_one_letter_code
_entity_poly.pdbx_strand_id
1 'polypeptide(L)'
;MQKRKWKRRRASGWLAAGACFLGLLCQSLAYASEEEVTFPEVHQAEQLAQGLYENYLSLPDGTSLGTAWFRTEDGRTSLCLQEGAGAPCEGGAYSELGTESGSMLYDTFSKEAVEAVQRILESSLLFQPYWESKGIPWQCTRQNAQMAVWMVMDELKQPGSGGWTTDQIRTGGLTDRVAGVDALDQLNQLIQAGLDGKEAPSPEVLVEFAGTEKSGNDFVMAFHLRALYLEGCRIMFQGLPDGAKLQVNGNNAVAENGVLQLEQGNGEFRITVRFPAEENRSREISAYAEGQTERSRANFHFFRPGNSGKQWAGVLSSVSQKGPVSSAKGKTPSLEGDLKLMKTDADTGEPLGGAVYGIYSDRSCTQLAFRAETMAGTGSADLKGLTEGRYYVKEISPPAGYAVNPAVYEVEIMEGKTTELHAQDQRQKVCLILEKSDEDTRAPLSGAVFGLYTDEACTQRFCTLRDEGKGVYTTGSIVQGTYYLKEDKPPVSYARDEKISKLNLTGNSTGEETVARRVYRTNKQQIFLLQLRKKDSASGKPLSGAEFRLYYDVECKAFAYEMEDYGDGTYSATLSPGTYYLREEKAPPGYALDSETERIELPGDSSGSAVLERSLERTNMPAIRQLTVTKRIRTGDIVFAHGNPVFLICLEGTDVSGKEHTYYRAVEFLPEDVEQSAEYTEKKVIFGNLPAGKYTLTEGDTYRYQLRVFEDVVNGNVSENSCTFDLTEHDFGHAAVYNEKIYQGKTSHTDLVINHFPGRMQ
;
A
#
# COMPACT_ATOMS: atom_id res chain seq x y z
N MET A 1 35.07 -21.05 39.80
CA MET A 1 36.31 -21.86 39.73
C MET A 1 37.37 -21.07 38.95
N GLN A 2 38.59 -21.03 39.51
CA GLN A 2 39.92 -20.75 38.93
C GLN A 2 40.06 -19.73 37.76
N LYS A 3 40.68 -18.55 37.99
CA LYS A 3 42.14 -18.24 38.07
C LYS A 3 42.78 -18.20 36.66
N ARG A 4 43.47 -17.15 36.17
CA ARG A 4 44.53 -16.27 36.73
C ARG A 4 44.69 -15.07 35.76
N LYS A 5 44.74 -13.80 36.23
CA LYS A 5 45.93 -12.99 36.63
C LYS A 5 47.00 -12.89 35.52
N TRP A 6 47.45 -11.70 35.10
CA TRP A 6 48.39 -10.78 35.78
C TRP A 6 48.21 -9.34 35.20
N LYS A 7 48.00 -8.23 35.95
CA LYS A 7 48.93 -7.41 36.79
C LYS A 7 50.26 -7.10 36.08
N ARG A 8 50.75 -5.87 35.87
CA ARG A 8 50.84 -4.59 36.66
C ARG A 8 51.59 -3.60 35.71
N ARG A 9 51.66 -2.26 35.81
CA ARG A 9 51.71 -1.29 36.93
C ARG A 9 51.74 0.12 36.28
N ARG A 10 50.92 1.07 36.76
CA ARG A 10 51.26 2.26 37.59
C ARG A 10 51.98 3.42 36.88
N ALA A 11 51.30 4.57 36.87
CA ALA A 11 51.71 5.84 37.48
C ALA A 11 50.42 6.66 37.74
N SER A 12 49.93 6.74 39.00
CA SER A 12 49.87 7.97 39.83
C SER A 12 49.07 9.11 39.18
N GLY A 13 47.84 9.48 39.56
CA GLY A 13 47.18 9.40 40.87
C GLY A 13 47.69 10.50 41.79
N TRP A 14 46.82 11.47 42.12
CA TRP A 14 46.53 12.15 43.41
C TRP A 14 45.23 12.97 43.11
N LEU A 15 44.06 12.67 43.69
CA LEU A 15 43.58 12.94 45.07
C LEU A 15 43.49 14.46 45.34
N ALA A 16 42.43 15.04 45.92
CA ALA A 16 41.17 14.55 46.47
C ALA A 16 40.30 15.77 46.89
N ALA A 17 39.05 15.47 47.28
CA ALA A 17 38.19 16.21 48.22
C ALA A 17 37.60 17.55 47.72
N GLY A 18 36.33 17.88 47.94
CA GLY A 18 35.41 17.44 48.98
C GLY A 18 35.17 18.59 49.97
N ALA A 19 33.90 18.74 50.39
CA ALA A 19 33.37 19.64 51.43
C ALA A 19 33.07 21.09 50.98
N CYS A 20 31.79 21.46 50.89
CA CYS A 20 30.92 22.06 51.92
C CYS A 20 30.77 23.57 51.60
N PHE A 21 29.66 24.30 51.79
CA PHE A 21 28.64 24.46 52.84
C PHE A 21 27.45 25.18 52.14
N LEU A 22 26.16 24.85 52.28
CA LEU A 22 25.25 25.05 53.41
C LEU A 22 25.28 26.47 54.05
N GLY A 23 24.20 27.23 53.83
CA GLY A 23 23.87 28.52 54.47
C GLY A 23 22.71 29.19 53.72
N LEU A 24 21.43 28.86 53.92
CA LEU A 24 20.50 29.23 55.01
C LEU A 24 20.31 30.75 55.23
N LEU A 25 19.02 31.13 55.26
CA LEU A 25 18.38 32.31 55.90
C LEU A 25 18.51 33.64 55.13
N CYS A 26 17.43 34.30 54.67
CA CYS A 26 16.28 34.86 55.41
C CYS A 26 16.71 35.83 56.52
N GLN A 27 16.70 37.13 56.20
CA GLN A 27 16.63 38.32 57.07
C GLN A 27 16.55 39.50 56.07
N SER A 28 15.40 40.07 55.70
CA SER A 28 14.46 40.86 56.50
C SER A 28 15.01 41.40 57.82
N LEU A 29 15.15 42.73 57.83
CA LEU A 29 15.03 43.64 58.98
C LEU A 29 16.16 43.65 60.03
N ALA A 30 16.39 44.89 60.48
CA ALA A 30 17.21 45.34 61.60
C ALA A 30 18.70 45.44 61.24
N TYR A 31 19.41 46.55 61.43
CA TYR A 31 19.29 47.75 62.26
C TYR A 31 19.82 48.91 61.36
N ALA A 32 19.25 50.11 61.24
CA ALA A 32 18.85 51.03 62.31
C ALA A 32 19.87 51.03 63.47
N SER A 33 21.15 51.16 63.17
CA SER A 33 22.06 51.81 64.10
C SER A 33 22.12 53.28 63.71
N GLU A 34 21.46 54.12 64.50
CA GLU A 34 21.70 55.56 64.52
C GLU A 34 23.21 55.77 64.76
N GLU A 35 23.97 56.02 63.70
CA GLU A 35 25.35 56.46 63.85
C GLU A 35 25.34 57.94 64.23
N GLU A 36 25.57 58.20 65.52
CA GLU A 36 25.94 59.53 66.01
C GLU A 36 27.33 59.89 65.45
N VAL A 37 27.37 60.84 64.51
CA VAL A 37 28.62 61.33 63.92
C VAL A 37 29.17 62.52 64.72
N THR A 38 30.46 62.46 65.07
CA THR A 38 31.23 63.53 65.74
C THR A 38 32.37 64.02 64.82
N PHE A 39 32.83 65.26 64.98
CA PHE A 39 33.53 66.02 63.93
C PHE A 39 34.96 66.42 64.36
N PRO A 40 35.97 66.20 63.51
CA PRO A 40 37.29 66.83 63.65
C PRO A 40 37.89 67.45 62.35
N GLU A 41 38.93 68.28 62.54
CA GLU A 41 39.56 69.26 61.61
C GLU A 41 40.05 68.76 60.22
N VAL A 42 39.90 69.66 59.24
CA VAL A 42 40.23 69.53 57.81
C VAL A 42 41.75 69.60 57.53
N HIS A 43 42.29 68.68 56.70
CA HIS A 43 43.70 68.64 56.29
C HIS A 43 43.96 69.14 54.85
N GLN A 44 44.65 70.29 54.78
CA GLN A 44 45.70 70.77 53.85
C GLN A 44 45.62 70.67 52.30
N ALA A 45 44.68 69.97 51.66
CA ALA A 45 44.57 69.99 50.18
C ALA A 45 43.57 71.03 49.64
N GLU A 46 42.70 71.58 50.49
CA GLU A 46 41.70 72.59 50.09
C GLU A 46 42.23 74.03 50.13
N GLN A 47 43.24 74.33 50.95
CA GLN A 47 43.71 75.72 51.18
C GLN A 47 44.27 76.47 49.96
N LEU A 48 44.64 75.78 48.87
CA LEU A 48 45.11 76.43 47.63
C LEU A 48 43.98 76.69 46.60
N ALA A 49 42.84 76.00 46.72
CA ALA A 49 41.64 76.26 45.91
C ALA A 49 40.64 77.19 46.62
N GLN A 50 40.71 77.27 47.95
CA GLN A 50 39.84 78.12 48.77
C GLN A 50 39.97 79.62 48.43
N GLY A 51 41.18 80.14 48.21
CA GLY A 51 41.36 81.59 48.03
C GLY A 51 40.84 82.25 46.73
N LEU A 52 40.58 81.48 45.66
CA LEU A 52 40.35 82.05 44.31
C LEU A 52 38.91 81.92 43.78
N TYR A 53 38.09 81.02 44.33
CA TYR A 53 36.74 80.75 43.82
C TYR A 53 35.67 80.61 44.93
N GLU A 54 36.03 80.81 46.20
CA GLU A 54 35.09 80.65 47.33
C GLU A 54 33.90 81.63 47.31
N ASN A 55 33.98 82.74 46.56
CA ASN A 55 32.99 83.82 46.62
C ASN A 55 32.66 84.45 45.26
N TYR A 56 32.50 83.64 44.21
CA TYR A 56 32.14 84.18 42.90
C TYR A 56 30.71 84.76 42.83
N LEU A 57 29.83 84.32 43.73
CA LEU A 57 28.49 84.85 43.94
C LEU A 57 28.42 85.47 45.35
N SER A 58 28.07 86.75 45.42
CA SER A 58 27.70 87.44 46.66
C SER A 58 26.19 87.58 46.72
N LEU A 59 25.57 87.30 47.88
CA LEU A 59 24.16 87.60 48.07
C LEU A 59 23.95 89.12 48.10
N PRO A 60 22.73 89.63 47.80
CA PRO A 60 22.47 91.07 47.76
C PRO A 60 22.73 91.84 49.07
N ASP A 61 22.81 91.14 50.20
CA ASP A 61 23.18 91.69 51.51
C ASP A 61 24.69 91.67 51.81
N GLY A 62 25.52 91.19 50.86
CA GLY A 62 26.96 91.10 50.98
C GLY A 62 27.47 89.87 51.75
N THR A 63 26.61 88.91 52.09
CA THR A 63 27.05 87.63 52.68
C THR A 63 27.64 86.67 51.64
N SER A 64 28.68 85.94 52.06
CA SER A 64 29.32 84.87 51.31
C SER A 64 28.49 83.59 51.39
N LEU A 65 28.30 82.89 50.26
CA LEU A 65 27.67 81.57 50.17
C LEU A 65 28.53 80.42 50.74
N GLY A 66 29.65 80.73 51.42
CA GLY A 66 30.64 79.77 51.92
C GLY A 66 30.15 78.74 52.95
N THR A 67 28.86 78.76 53.34
CA THR A 67 28.29 77.86 54.35
C THR A 67 27.09 77.02 53.85
N ALA A 68 26.92 76.89 52.53
CA ALA A 68 25.71 76.32 51.90
C ALA A 68 25.76 74.84 51.51
N TRP A 69 26.88 74.14 51.69
CA TRP A 69 27.04 72.70 51.39
C TRP A 69 28.13 72.10 52.28
N PHE A 70 28.16 70.77 52.40
CA PHE A 70 29.14 70.08 53.23
C PHE A 70 29.48 68.69 52.68
N ARG A 71 30.61 68.12 53.11
CA ARG A 71 30.89 66.70 52.88
C ARG A 71 30.48 65.90 54.10
N THR A 72 29.91 64.73 53.84
CA THR A 72 29.72 63.69 54.85
C THR A 72 31.05 62.99 55.12
N GLU A 73 31.16 62.27 56.24
CA GLU A 73 32.39 61.60 56.67
C GLU A 73 32.89 60.54 55.68
N ASP A 74 31.99 59.89 54.94
CA ASP A 74 32.32 58.96 53.86
C ASP A 74 32.68 59.65 52.52
N GLY A 75 32.83 60.97 52.55
CA GLY A 75 33.29 61.78 51.43
C GLY A 75 32.19 62.14 50.41
N ARG A 76 30.92 61.76 50.65
CA ARG A 76 29.81 62.15 49.76
C ARG A 76 29.50 63.64 49.90
N THR A 77 29.14 64.25 48.77
CA THR A 77 28.73 65.66 48.72
C THR A 77 27.28 65.79 49.17
N SER A 78 27.03 66.72 50.09
CA SER A 78 25.72 67.05 50.63
C SER A 78 25.31 68.47 50.24
N LEU A 79 24.06 68.65 49.85
CA LEU A 79 23.46 69.95 49.57
C LEU A 79 22.47 70.32 50.67
N CYS A 80 22.38 71.62 50.97
CA CYS A 80 21.36 72.15 51.86
C CYS A 80 20.03 72.31 51.12
N LEU A 81 18.91 71.99 51.78
CA LEU A 81 17.59 72.08 51.15
C LEU A 81 16.84 73.38 51.49
N GLN A 82 17.36 74.13 52.48
CA GLN A 82 16.76 75.35 53.01
C GLN A 82 17.80 76.45 53.06
N GLU A 83 17.36 77.70 52.98
CA GLU A 83 18.24 78.86 52.82
C GLU A 83 18.42 79.65 54.14
N GLY A 84 17.38 79.74 54.97
CA GLY A 84 17.35 80.62 56.16
C GLY A 84 17.66 79.97 57.52
N ALA A 85 17.95 78.67 57.58
CA ALA A 85 18.35 78.01 58.83
C ALA A 85 19.89 77.99 59.00
N GLY A 86 20.39 77.83 60.23
CA GLY A 86 21.84 77.82 60.46
C GLY A 86 22.53 76.61 59.80
N ALA A 87 23.77 76.80 59.34
CA ALA A 87 24.60 75.72 58.81
C ALA A 87 24.74 74.57 59.83
N PRO A 88 24.92 73.32 59.40
CA PRO A 88 25.17 72.21 60.32
C PRO A 88 26.43 72.51 61.14
N CYS A 89 26.31 72.74 62.46
CA CYS A 89 27.52 72.82 63.30
C CYS A 89 28.08 71.43 63.61
N GLU A 90 29.41 71.36 63.72
CA GLU A 90 30.16 70.20 64.19
C GLU A 90 29.49 69.60 65.44
N GLY A 91 29.06 68.35 65.31
CA GLY A 91 28.46 67.47 66.33
C GLY A 91 26.96 67.23 66.16
N GLY A 92 26.33 67.71 65.08
CA GLY A 92 24.87 67.59 64.90
C GLY A 92 24.41 66.21 64.44
N ALA A 93 23.53 65.56 65.20
CA ALA A 93 22.83 64.35 64.77
C ALA A 93 21.80 64.67 63.66
N TYR A 94 21.84 63.91 62.57
CA TYR A 94 20.87 63.92 61.46
C TYR A 94 20.22 62.54 61.33
N SER A 95 18.92 62.51 61.07
CA SER A 95 18.21 61.26 60.77
C SER A 95 17.81 61.22 59.31
N GLU A 96 18.05 60.10 58.64
CA GLU A 96 17.56 59.89 57.27
C GLU A 96 16.03 59.77 57.27
N LEU A 97 15.40 60.37 56.26
CA LEU A 97 13.94 60.42 56.13
C LEU A 97 13.36 59.26 55.33
N GLY A 98 14.22 58.40 54.77
CA GLY A 98 13.88 57.29 53.87
C GLY A 98 13.67 57.74 52.41
N THR A 99 13.72 56.79 51.47
CA THR A 99 13.60 57.03 50.01
C THR A 99 12.33 56.44 49.38
N GLU A 100 11.51 55.74 50.16
CA GLU A 100 10.32 55.01 49.68
C GLU A 100 9.01 55.80 49.90
N SER A 101 7.99 55.52 49.08
CA SER A 101 6.66 56.13 49.22
C SER A 101 6.00 55.74 50.55
N GLY A 102 5.70 56.73 51.41
CA GLY A 102 5.18 56.51 52.78
C GLY A 102 6.23 56.68 53.89
N SER A 103 7.46 57.04 53.54
CA SER A 103 8.48 57.48 54.50
C SER A 103 8.24 58.92 54.99
N MET A 104 8.86 59.31 56.11
CA MET A 104 8.75 60.68 56.67
C MET A 104 9.22 61.77 55.69
N LEU A 105 9.91 61.39 54.62
CA LEU A 105 10.29 62.27 53.52
C LEU A 105 9.08 62.95 52.88
N TYR A 106 8.08 62.17 52.47
CA TYR A 106 6.91 62.69 51.75
C TYR A 106 5.85 63.32 52.67
N ASP A 107 5.99 63.15 53.99
CA ASP A 107 5.26 63.93 54.99
C ASP A 107 5.78 65.38 55.06
N THR A 108 7.02 65.62 54.62
CA THR A 108 7.68 66.93 54.76
C THR A 108 7.86 67.65 53.43
N PHE A 109 8.24 66.93 52.36
CA PHE A 109 8.38 67.51 51.02
C PHE A 109 7.40 66.86 50.05
N SER A 110 6.91 67.65 49.09
CA SER A 110 6.07 67.10 48.01
C SER A 110 6.88 66.12 47.15
N LYS A 111 6.20 65.12 46.58
CA LYS A 111 6.83 64.18 45.63
C LYS A 111 7.49 64.91 44.46
N GLU A 112 6.84 65.96 43.99
CA GLU A 112 7.34 66.82 42.90
C GLU A 112 8.64 67.54 43.28
N ALA A 113 8.77 68.01 44.52
CA ALA A 113 10.00 68.63 45.02
C ALA A 113 11.16 67.63 45.13
N VAL A 114 10.89 66.42 45.64
CA VAL A 114 11.88 65.35 45.71
C VAL A 114 12.39 64.98 44.31
N GLU A 115 11.49 64.81 43.36
CA GLU A 115 11.85 64.50 41.96
C GLU A 115 12.51 65.69 41.25
N ALA A 116 12.15 66.94 41.58
CA ALA A 116 12.78 68.12 41.03
C ALA A 116 14.25 68.25 41.47
N VAL A 117 14.53 68.02 42.76
CA VAL A 117 15.90 67.97 43.28
C VAL A 117 16.70 66.86 42.60
N GLN A 118 16.10 65.68 42.43
CA GLN A 118 16.71 64.58 41.70
C GLN A 118 17.09 64.96 40.25
N ARG A 119 16.19 65.63 39.51
CA ARG A 119 16.45 66.10 38.14
C ARG A 119 17.55 67.16 38.06
N ILE A 120 17.58 68.09 39.01
CA ILE A 120 18.64 69.11 39.12
C ILE A 120 19.99 68.40 39.27
N LEU A 121 20.07 67.41 40.16
CA LEU A 121 21.29 66.67 40.42
C LEU A 121 21.76 65.85 39.22
N GLU A 122 20.87 65.12 38.56
CA GLU A 122 21.18 64.37 37.34
C GLU A 122 21.66 65.28 36.20
N SER A 123 21.18 66.53 36.17
CA SER A 123 21.55 67.54 35.17
C SER A 123 22.79 68.37 35.55
N SER A 124 23.14 68.38 36.84
CA SER A 124 24.20 69.24 37.40
C SER A 124 25.63 68.79 37.10
N LEU A 125 25.85 67.67 36.39
CA LEU A 125 27.19 67.19 36.03
C LEU A 125 28.15 67.01 37.23
N LEU A 126 27.65 66.89 38.47
CA LEU A 126 28.44 66.84 39.70
C LEU A 126 29.50 65.73 39.76
N PHE A 127 29.39 64.71 38.91
CA PHE A 127 30.29 63.55 38.84
C PHE A 127 31.01 63.41 37.49
N GLN A 128 30.86 64.38 36.58
CA GLN A 128 31.48 64.29 35.27
C GLN A 128 32.96 64.71 35.33
N PRO A 129 33.86 64.04 34.59
CA PRO A 129 35.23 64.52 34.43
C PRO A 129 35.26 65.93 33.82
N TYR A 130 36.31 66.72 34.12
CA TYR A 130 36.42 68.13 33.72
C TYR A 130 36.24 68.38 32.20
N TRP A 131 36.59 67.42 31.34
CA TRP A 131 36.42 67.57 29.89
C TRP A 131 34.97 67.41 29.41
N GLU A 132 34.08 66.83 30.21
CA GLU A 132 32.64 66.72 29.93
C GLU A 132 31.83 67.89 30.53
N SER A 133 32.39 68.64 31.50
CA SER A 133 31.74 69.79 32.15
C SER A 133 31.71 71.08 31.32
N LYS A 134 32.03 71.00 30.01
CA LYS A 134 32.12 72.13 29.08
C LYS A 134 33.00 73.29 29.58
N GLY A 135 34.02 72.99 30.40
CA GLY A 135 34.99 73.97 30.91
C GLY A 135 34.56 74.70 32.19
N ILE A 136 33.43 74.34 32.81
CA ILE A 136 32.98 74.94 34.07
C ILE A 136 33.73 74.29 35.25
N PRO A 137 34.38 75.07 36.15
CA PRO A 137 35.00 74.54 37.36
C PRO A 137 33.98 73.82 38.27
N TRP A 138 34.36 72.69 38.84
CA TRP A 138 33.46 71.86 39.64
C TRP A 138 32.88 72.60 40.86
N GLN A 139 33.59 73.59 41.42
CA GLN A 139 33.10 74.45 42.49
C GLN A 139 31.92 75.32 42.04
N CYS A 140 31.99 75.90 40.84
CA CYS A 140 30.92 76.70 40.26
C CYS A 140 29.68 75.84 39.96
N THR A 141 29.90 74.64 39.43
CA THR A 141 28.83 73.68 39.17
C THR A 141 28.12 73.25 40.46
N ARG A 142 28.84 73.12 41.59
CA ARG A 142 28.25 72.87 42.91
C ARG A 142 27.45 74.04 43.45
N GLN A 143 27.99 75.25 43.38
CA GLN A 143 27.27 76.46 43.80
C GLN A 143 25.99 76.66 42.99
N ASN A 144 26.05 76.43 41.67
CA ASN A 144 24.88 76.48 40.79
C ASN A 144 23.84 75.40 41.12
N ALA A 145 24.27 74.16 41.41
CA ALA A 145 23.35 73.09 41.83
C ALA A 145 22.66 73.43 43.16
N GLN A 146 23.42 73.95 44.13
CA GLN A 146 22.90 74.38 45.43
C GLN A 146 21.84 75.50 45.29
N MET A 147 22.12 76.49 44.44
CA MET A 147 21.17 77.57 44.16
C MET A 147 19.94 77.09 43.40
N ALA A 148 20.11 76.23 42.39
CA ALA A 148 18.99 75.65 41.65
C ALA A 148 18.07 74.86 42.60
N VAL A 149 18.62 74.10 43.54
CA VAL A 149 17.83 73.40 44.57
C VAL A 149 17.02 74.40 45.39
N TRP A 150 17.63 75.44 45.95
CA TRP A 150 16.88 76.44 46.72
C TRP A 150 15.79 77.14 45.91
N MET A 151 16.11 77.56 44.68
CA MET A 151 15.18 78.30 43.81
C MET A 151 13.99 77.43 43.40
N VAL A 152 14.23 76.16 43.07
CA VAL A 152 13.15 75.23 42.71
C VAL A 152 12.33 74.81 43.93
N MET A 153 12.97 74.63 45.09
CA MET A 153 12.25 74.37 46.35
C MET A 153 11.35 75.55 46.75
N ASP A 154 11.76 76.79 46.47
CA ASP A 154 10.94 77.99 46.67
C ASP A 154 9.80 78.13 45.68
N GLU A 155 10.06 77.94 44.39
CA GLU A 155 9.02 77.96 43.34
C GLU A 155 7.93 76.90 43.62
N LEU A 156 8.34 75.73 44.14
CA LEU A 156 7.45 74.65 44.56
C LEU A 156 6.85 74.85 45.97
N LYS A 157 7.10 75.98 46.64
CA LYS A 157 6.55 76.39 47.94
C LYS A 157 6.78 75.36 49.07
N GLN A 158 8.00 74.83 49.17
CA GLN A 158 8.35 73.81 50.15
C GLN A 158 8.68 74.41 51.55
N PRO A 159 8.53 73.65 52.66
CA PRO A 159 8.75 74.19 54.00
C PRO A 159 10.17 74.73 54.23
N GLY A 160 10.28 75.97 54.72
CA GLY A 160 11.57 76.63 55.00
C GLY A 160 12.27 77.23 53.76
N SER A 161 11.58 77.25 52.61
CA SER A 161 11.96 78.08 51.45
C SER A 161 11.45 79.53 51.63
N GLY A 162 12.05 80.49 50.93
CA GLY A 162 11.55 81.88 50.88
C GLY A 162 12.48 82.95 51.45
N GLY A 163 13.80 82.78 51.35
CA GLY A 163 14.78 83.81 51.71
C GLY A 163 14.99 84.85 50.61
N TRP A 164 15.11 84.42 49.35
CA TRP A 164 15.38 85.29 48.19
C TRP A 164 14.56 84.89 46.95
N THR A 165 14.04 85.85 46.19
CA THR A 165 13.28 85.56 44.96
C THR A 165 14.18 85.30 43.76
N THR A 166 13.68 84.53 42.79
CA THR A 166 14.31 84.25 41.49
C THR A 166 14.79 85.53 40.78
N ASP A 167 14.05 86.64 40.97
CA ASP A 167 14.39 87.97 40.43
C ASP A 167 15.49 88.69 41.23
N GLN A 168 15.58 88.53 42.55
CA GLN A 168 16.63 89.12 43.38
C GLN A 168 18.01 88.53 43.07
N ILE A 169 18.08 87.25 42.74
CA ILE A 169 19.32 86.56 42.36
C ILE A 169 19.70 86.85 40.90
N ARG A 170 18.72 87.02 39.99
CA ARG A 170 18.99 87.43 38.59
C ARG A 170 19.48 88.88 38.46
N THR A 171 19.07 89.76 39.38
CA THR A 171 19.37 91.22 39.33
C THR A 171 20.44 91.68 40.32
N GLY A 172 20.71 90.91 41.39
CA GLY A 172 21.88 91.09 42.24
C GLY A 172 23.15 90.85 41.44
N GLY A 173 24.02 91.87 41.35
CA GLY A 173 25.21 91.81 40.53
C GLY A 173 26.10 90.62 40.91
N LEU A 174 26.21 89.65 40.01
CA LEU A 174 27.36 88.75 39.89
C LEU A 174 28.59 89.63 39.60
N THR A 175 29.21 90.18 40.66
CA THR A 175 30.20 91.26 40.52
C THR A 175 31.58 90.79 40.08
N ASP A 176 31.86 89.50 40.18
CA ASP A 176 33.00 88.90 39.49
C ASP A 176 32.44 88.11 38.31
N ARG A 177 33.03 88.27 37.12
CA ARG A 177 32.81 87.36 35.99
C ARG A 177 34.06 86.52 35.77
N VAL A 178 33.99 85.19 35.89
CA VAL A 178 35.12 84.32 35.51
C VAL A 178 35.12 84.34 33.99
N ALA A 179 36.11 85.02 33.40
CA ALA A 179 36.20 85.14 31.95
C ALA A 179 36.20 83.75 31.30
N GLY A 180 35.21 83.48 30.43
CA GLY A 180 35.12 82.25 29.64
C GLY A 180 34.25 81.12 30.22
N VAL A 181 33.51 81.34 31.31
CA VAL A 181 32.65 80.32 31.94
C VAL A 181 31.20 80.81 32.00
N ASP A 182 30.27 80.11 31.33
CA ASP A 182 28.84 80.46 31.33
C ASP A 182 28.08 79.83 32.50
N ALA A 183 28.49 80.19 33.71
CA ALA A 183 27.92 79.66 34.95
C ALA A 183 26.44 80.05 35.13
N LEU A 184 26.01 81.19 34.56
CA LEU A 184 24.63 81.64 34.66
C LEU A 184 23.68 80.83 33.76
N ASP A 185 24.12 80.48 32.55
CA ASP A 185 23.35 79.58 31.68
C ASP A 185 23.24 78.18 32.28
N GLN A 186 24.30 77.68 32.93
CA GLN A 186 24.24 76.41 33.65
C GLN A 186 23.19 76.48 34.78
N LEU A 187 23.21 77.53 35.62
CA LEU A 187 22.22 77.71 36.68
C LEU A 187 20.78 77.73 36.13
N ASN A 188 20.54 78.49 35.05
CA ASN A 188 19.22 78.54 34.41
C ASN A 188 18.78 77.18 33.84
N GLN A 189 19.70 76.41 33.24
CA GLN A 189 19.41 75.07 32.75
C GLN A 189 19.05 74.09 33.87
N LEU A 190 19.71 74.20 35.03
CA LEU A 190 19.41 73.37 36.20
C LEU A 190 18.04 73.70 36.80
N ILE A 191 17.69 74.99 36.90
CA ILE A 191 16.35 75.41 37.33
C ILE A 191 15.28 74.86 36.39
N GLN A 192 15.49 74.95 35.07
CA GLN A 192 14.57 74.40 34.08
C GLN A 192 14.47 72.86 34.19
N ALA A 193 15.58 72.15 34.33
CA ALA A 193 15.57 70.70 34.51
C ALA A 193 14.81 70.26 35.78
N GLY A 194 14.91 71.04 36.87
CA GLY A 194 14.13 70.80 38.08
C GLY A 194 12.62 70.95 37.85
N LEU A 195 12.19 71.94 37.06
CA LEU A 195 10.77 72.24 36.81
C LEU A 195 10.15 71.40 35.68
N ASP A 196 10.92 70.95 34.70
CA ASP A 196 10.43 70.16 33.57
C ASP A 196 10.33 68.66 33.91
N GLY A 197 9.12 68.10 33.86
CA GLY A 197 8.83 66.68 34.15
C GLY A 197 9.30 65.65 33.11
N LYS A 198 10.48 65.83 32.48
CA LYS A 198 11.05 64.86 31.53
C LYS A 198 12.08 63.94 32.20
N GLU A 199 11.88 62.62 32.07
CA GLU A 199 12.86 61.61 32.48
C GLU A 199 14.14 61.66 31.61
N ALA A 200 15.30 61.37 32.20
CA ALA A 200 16.57 61.28 31.50
C ALA A 200 16.61 60.09 30.49
N PRO A 201 17.30 60.22 29.34
CA PRO A 201 17.40 59.14 28.35
C PRO A 201 18.10 57.89 28.93
N SER A 202 17.57 56.71 28.61
CA SER A 202 18.02 55.40 29.08
C SER A 202 19.02 54.73 28.12
N PRO A 203 19.95 53.88 28.62
CA PRO A 203 20.91 53.13 27.80
C PRO A 203 20.22 52.12 26.86
N GLU A 204 20.63 52.06 25.60
CA GLU A 204 20.07 51.16 24.57
C GLU A 204 21.18 50.40 23.82
N VAL A 205 21.01 49.08 23.67
CA VAL A 205 21.76 48.23 22.72
C VAL A 205 20.78 47.41 21.89
N LEU A 206 20.92 47.46 20.57
CA LEU A 206 20.14 46.67 19.62
C LEU A 206 21.05 46.02 18.58
N VAL A 207 20.99 44.71 18.41
CA VAL A 207 21.63 43.99 17.31
C VAL A 207 20.59 43.36 16.38
N GLU A 208 20.77 43.54 15.08
CA GLU A 208 19.92 43.00 14.02
C GLU A 208 20.74 42.23 12.98
N PHE A 209 20.15 41.17 12.42
CA PHE A 209 20.77 40.42 11.32
C PHE A 209 20.45 41.12 9.99
N ALA A 210 21.49 41.45 9.22
CA ALA A 210 21.36 42.22 7.98
C ALA A 210 21.40 41.36 6.70
N GLY A 211 21.81 40.08 6.80
CA GLY A 211 21.85 39.15 5.67
C GLY A 211 23.15 38.36 5.58
N THR A 212 23.15 37.32 4.73
CA THR A 212 24.33 36.55 4.37
C THR A 212 24.42 36.47 2.85
N GLU A 213 25.60 36.73 2.31
CA GLU A 213 25.89 36.58 0.88
C GLU A 213 27.09 35.65 0.65
N LYS A 214 27.12 34.99 -0.50
CA LYS A 214 28.30 34.23 -0.95
C LYS A 214 29.19 35.14 -1.78
N SER A 215 30.46 35.27 -1.39
CA SER A 215 31.47 36.08 -2.06
C SER A 215 32.68 35.21 -2.38
N GLY A 216 32.76 34.73 -3.62
CA GLY A 216 33.76 33.75 -4.03
C GLY A 216 33.58 32.41 -3.28
N ASN A 217 34.62 31.98 -2.56
CA ASN A 217 34.61 30.74 -1.77
C ASN A 217 34.15 30.94 -0.32
N ASP A 218 33.82 32.16 0.09
CA ASP A 218 33.45 32.49 1.47
C ASP A 218 31.98 32.94 1.56
N PHE A 219 31.35 32.69 2.71
CA PHE A 219 30.14 33.42 3.12
C PHE A 219 30.54 34.69 3.87
N VAL A 220 29.80 35.78 3.64
CA VAL A 220 29.90 37.04 4.38
C VAL A 220 28.56 37.29 5.05
N MET A 221 28.52 37.15 6.38
CA MET A 221 27.35 37.36 7.21
C MET A 221 27.41 38.73 7.89
N ALA A 222 26.35 39.53 7.82
CA ALA A 222 26.33 40.88 8.36
C ALA A 222 25.33 41.05 9.51
N PHE A 223 25.76 41.79 10.55
CA PHE A 223 24.95 42.23 11.69
C PHE A 223 25.05 43.75 11.82
N HIS A 224 23.94 44.40 12.12
CA HIS A 224 23.89 45.83 12.43
C HIS A 224 23.69 46.01 13.93
N LEU A 225 24.56 46.77 14.58
CA LEU A 225 24.53 47.06 16.00
C LEU A 225 24.33 48.55 16.21
N ARG A 226 23.33 48.92 17.01
CA ARG A 226 23.05 50.28 17.45
C ARG A 226 23.24 50.36 18.96
N ALA A 227 24.09 51.27 19.41
CA ALA A 227 24.39 51.48 20.83
C ALA A 227 24.27 52.98 21.17
N LEU A 228 23.44 53.32 22.16
CA LEU A 228 23.17 54.70 22.57
C LEU A 228 23.20 54.84 24.10
N TYR A 229 23.76 55.96 24.57
CA TYR A 229 23.93 56.32 25.98
C TYR A 229 24.73 55.31 26.81
N LEU A 230 25.80 54.74 26.23
CA LEU A 230 26.69 53.76 26.84
C LEU A 230 28.16 54.21 26.78
N GLU A 231 28.95 53.78 27.76
CA GLU A 231 30.41 54.01 27.78
C GLU A 231 31.16 52.91 27.03
N GLY A 232 30.61 51.69 27.06
CA GLY A 232 31.15 50.55 26.31
C GLY A 232 30.07 49.57 25.91
N CYS A 233 30.28 48.92 24.77
CA CYS A 233 29.43 47.84 24.27
C CYS A 233 30.30 46.65 23.89
N ARG A 234 29.80 45.44 24.12
CA ARG A 234 30.41 44.21 23.63
C ARG A 234 29.40 43.33 22.94
N ILE A 235 29.86 42.56 21.97
CA ILE A 235 29.05 41.62 21.22
C ILE A 235 29.70 40.24 21.22
N MET A 236 28.95 39.23 21.65
CA MET A 236 29.36 37.84 21.71
C MET A 236 28.73 37.06 20.56
N PHE A 237 29.55 36.39 19.77
CA PHE A 237 29.11 35.48 18.73
C PHE A 237 29.21 34.02 19.19
N GLN A 238 28.14 33.27 18.99
CA GLN A 238 28.08 31.83 19.19
C GLN A 238 27.90 31.13 17.84
N GLY A 239 28.61 30.01 17.63
CA GLY A 239 28.54 29.23 16.39
C GLY A 239 29.54 29.66 15.30
N LEU A 240 30.49 30.55 15.62
CA LEU A 240 31.56 30.95 14.70
C LEU A 240 32.35 29.73 14.19
N PRO A 241 32.56 29.59 12.87
CA PRO A 241 33.47 28.60 12.31
C PRO A 241 34.94 28.89 12.65
N ASP A 242 35.76 27.84 12.67
CA ASP A 242 37.20 28.00 12.82
C ASP A 242 37.76 28.86 11.67
N GLY A 243 38.63 29.83 12.00
CA GLY A 243 39.21 30.74 11.01
C GLY A 243 38.28 31.85 10.51
N ALA A 244 37.10 32.04 11.11
CA ALA A 244 36.22 33.16 10.79
C ALA A 244 36.92 34.52 11.02
N LYS A 245 36.79 35.42 10.05
CA LYS A 245 37.37 36.78 10.09
C LYS A 245 36.26 37.79 10.36
N LEU A 246 36.39 38.58 11.42
CA LEU A 246 35.43 39.63 11.75
C LEU A 246 35.92 40.99 11.25
N GLN A 247 34.98 41.83 10.82
CA GLN A 247 35.23 43.24 10.55
C GLN A 247 34.16 44.12 11.19
N VAL A 248 34.55 45.30 11.67
CA VAL A 248 33.65 46.35 12.15
C VAL A 248 33.80 47.55 11.23
N ASN A 249 32.71 47.98 10.60
CA ASN A 249 32.69 49.09 9.64
C ASN A 249 33.75 48.92 8.52
N GLY A 250 34.02 47.67 8.12
CA GLY A 250 35.01 47.30 7.10
C GLY A 250 36.45 47.12 7.58
N ASN A 251 36.76 47.46 8.83
CA ASN A 251 38.09 47.27 9.41
C ASN A 251 38.18 45.92 10.13
N ASN A 252 39.32 45.22 10.00
CA ASN A 252 39.53 43.95 10.66
C ASN A 252 39.41 44.10 12.19
N ALA A 253 38.71 43.15 12.81
CA ALA A 253 38.47 43.11 14.24
C ALA A 253 38.82 41.73 14.78
N VAL A 254 39.27 41.70 16.04
CA VAL A 254 39.62 40.45 16.74
C VAL A 254 38.57 40.23 17.82
N ALA A 255 37.96 39.04 17.82
CA ALA A 255 37.08 38.60 18.89
C ALA A 255 37.83 37.58 19.76
N GLU A 256 37.97 37.87 21.05
CA GLU A 256 38.56 36.93 22.01
C GLU A 256 37.46 36.01 22.55
N ASN A 257 37.60 34.70 22.36
CA ASN A 257 36.57 33.71 22.74
C ASN A 257 35.16 34.02 22.18
N GLY A 258 35.10 34.61 20.99
CA GLY A 258 33.84 35.02 20.35
C GLY A 258 33.27 36.34 20.85
N VAL A 259 33.92 37.02 21.81
CA VAL A 259 33.52 38.33 22.31
C VAL A 259 34.33 39.42 21.63
N LEU A 260 33.63 40.37 21.03
CA LEU A 260 34.19 41.56 20.41
C LEU A 260 33.85 42.79 21.27
N GLN A 261 34.87 43.46 21.79
CA GLN A 261 34.74 44.68 22.58
C GLN A 261 34.79 45.90 21.65
N LEU A 262 33.85 46.85 21.80
CA LEU A 262 33.85 48.11 21.05
C LEU A 262 34.26 49.25 22.00
N GLU A 263 35.35 49.94 21.67
CA GLU A 263 35.92 51.04 22.49
C GLU A 263 35.04 52.30 22.49
N GLN A 264 34.19 52.49 21.48
CA GLN A 264 33.19 53.56 21.44
C GLN A 264 31.81 52.98 21.80
N GLY A 265 31.30 53.32 22.99
CA GLY A 265 30.01 52.85 23.48
C GLY A 265 28.79 53.42 22.72
N ASN A 266 28.94 54.54 22.01
CA ASN A 266 27.85 55.21 21.28
C ASN A 266 28.09 55.22 19.77
N GLY A 267 27.15 54.69 19.00
CA GLY A 267 27.18 54.71 17.53
C GLY A 267 26.41 53.57 16.87
N GLU A 268 26.43 53.58 15.54
CA GLU A 268 25.96 52.46 14.70
C GLU A 268 27.18 51.73 14.10
N PHE A 269 27.17 50.40 14.17
CA PHE A 269 28.25 49.54 13.73
C PHE A 269 27.73 48.45 12.80
N ARG A 270 28.38 48.27 11.66
CA ARG A 270 28.17 47.14 10.76
C ARG A 270 29.25 46.11 11.00
N ILE A 271 28.86 44.95 11.52
CA ILE A 271 29.76 43.85 11.83
C ILE A 271 29.61 42.78 10.76
N THR A 272 30.70 42.40 10.11
CA THR A 272 30.69 41.31 9.13
C THR A 272 31.55 40.14 9.61
N VAL A 273 31.07 38.92 9.38
CA VAL A 273 31.76 37.67 9.69
C VAL A 273 31.97 36.94 8.36
N ARG A 274 33.24 36.78 7.96
CA ARG A 274 33.63 36.07 6.75
C ARG A 274 34.21 34.69 7.09
N PHE A 275 33.72 33.64 6.44
CA PHE A 275 34.16 32.26 6.68
C PHE A 275 33.98 31.36 5.44
N PRO A 276 34.73 30.25 5.31
CA PRO A 276 34.68 29.38 4.12
C PRO A 276 33.27 28.80 3.90
N ALA A 277 32.76 28.92 2.67
CA ALA A 277 31.43 28.45 2.30
C ALA A 277 31.33 26.93 2.23
N GLU A 278 32.40 26.27 1.77
CA GLU A 278 32.44 24.82 1.50
C GLU A 278 32.12 23.98 2.75
N GLU A 279 32.63 24.38 3.92
CA GLU A 279 32.49 23.63 5.18
C GLU A 279 31.32 24.14 6.06
N ASN A 280 30.67 25.24 5.67
CA ASN A 280 29.68 25.94 6.50
C ASN A 280 28.33 26.17 5.78
N ARG A 281 27.93 25.24 4.92
CA ARG A 281 26.74 25.37 4.04
C ARG A 281 25.40 25.43 4.80
N SER A 282 25.35 24.94 6.05
CA SER A 282 24.18 25.03 6.94
C SER A 282 24.59 25.52 8.33
N ARG A 283 25.05 26.77 8.42
CA ARG A 283 25.53 27.37 9.67
C ARG A 283 24.54 28.42 10.17
N GLU A 284 24.27 28.37 11.48
CA GLU A 284 23.61 29.45 12.21
C GLU A 284 24.64 30.11 13.13
N ILE A 285 24.72 31.44 13.10
CA ILE A 285 25.56 32.23 14.01
C ILE A 285 24.62 33.13 14.81
N SER A 286 24.71 33.06 16.14
CA SER A 286 23.95 33.90 17.06
C SER A 286 24.84 35.01 17.59
N ALA A 287 24.35 36.25 17.60
CA ALA A 287 25.04 37.42 18.11
C ALA A 287 24.28 37.96 19.32
N TYR A 288 24.99 38.25 20.41
CA TYR A 288 24.44 38.79 21.66
C TYR A 288 25.19 40.06 22.02
N ALA A 289 24.50 41.19 22.02
CA ALA A 289 25.09 42.49 22.33
C ALA A 289 24.64 42.98 23.71
N GLU A 290 25.58 43.52 24.49
CA GLU A 290 25.31 44.09 25.82
C GLU A 290 26.14 45.35 26.06
N GLY A 291 25.56 46.29 26.81
CA GLY A 291 26.14 47.60 27.09
C GLY A 291 26.37 47.82 28.59
N GLN A 292 27.42 48.57 28.91
CA GLN A 292 27.68 49.06 30.27
C GLN A 292 27.60 50.58 30.29
N THR A 293 27.05 51.11 31.38
CA THR A 293 27.05 52.55 31.69
C THR A 293 27.33 52.75 33.17
N GLU A 294 28.26 53.64 33.50
CA GLU A 294 28.42 54.17 34.85
C GLU A 294 27.53 55.39 35.13
N ARG A 295 26.47 55.64 34.34
CA ARG A 295 25.44 56.61 34.74
C ARG A 295 24.79 56.16 36.04
N SER A 296 25.36 56.63 37.14
CA SER A 296 24.74 56.68 38.45
C SER A 296 23.45 57.47 38.30
N ARG A 297 22.29 56.81 38.34
CA ARG A 297 21.12 57.49 38.90
C ARG A 297 21.57 57.98 40.27
N ALA A 298 21.66 59.30 40.42
CA ALA A 298 22.17 59.92 41.63
C ALA A 298 21.16 59.66 42.75
N ASN A 299 21.21 58.54 43.46
CA ASN A 299 20.25 58.30 44.53
C ASN A 299 20.46 59.35 45.63
N PHE A 300 19.52 60.29 45.74
CA PHE A 300 19.57 61.40 46.67
C PHE A 300 18.78 61.06 47.93
N HIS A 301 19.50 61.00 49.06
CA HIS A 301 18.94 60.67 50.37
C HIS A 301 18.69 61.95 51.15
N PHE A 302 17.51 62.11 51.73
CA PHE A 302 17.13 63.31 52.48
C PHE A 302 17.31 63.10 53.98
N PHE A 303 17.84 64.10 54.68
CA PHE A 303 18.15 64.04 56.10
C PHE A 303 17.54 65.23 56.87
N ARG A 304 16.93 64.94 58.02
CA ARG A 304 16.42 65.95 58.96
C ARG A 304 17.42 66.22 60.09
N PRO A 305 17.55 67.48 60.56
CA PRO A 305 18.35 67.81 61.74
C PRO A 305 17.61 67.47 63.04
N GLY A 306 18.35 67.06 64.08
CA GLY A 306 17.77 66.79 65.41
C GLY A 306 17.33 68.01 66.23
N ASN A 307 17.81 69.23 65.94
CA ASN A 307 17.50 70.49 66.66
C ASN A 307 16.85 71.54 65.74
N SER A 308 15.86 72.28 66.25
CA SER A 308 14.94 73.18 65.50
C SER A 308 15.53 74.48 64.94
N GLY A 309 16.86 74.59 64.81
CA GLY A 309 17.56 75.75 64.26
C GLY A 309 18.54 75.44 63.11
N LYS A 310 18.67 74.16 62.71
CA LYS A 310 19.60 73.70 61.64
C LYS A 310 18.85 73.35 60.34
N GLN A 311 19.54 73.37 59.20
CA GLN A 311 18.98 73.06 57.87
C GLN A 311 18.86 71.55 57.58
N TRP A 312 17.90 71.20 56.71
CA TRP A 312 17.77 69.86 56.10
C TRP A 312 18.81 69.67 55.00
N ALA A 313 19.26 68.44 54.81
CA ALA A 313 20.33 68.11 53.90
C ALA A 313 19.93 66.98 52.96
N GLY A 314 20.57 66.89 51.80
CA GLY A 314 20.52 65.67 51.03
C GLY A 314 21.86 65.24 50.46
N VAL A 315 22.08 63.92 50.47
CA VAL A 315 23.36 63.27 50.23
C VAL A 315 23.26 62.37 49.00
N LEU A 316 24.21 62.51 48.07
CA LEU A 316 24.24 61.73 46.83
C LEU A 316 24.93 60.37 46.99
N SER A 317 24.37 59.32 46.38
CA SER A 317 24.99 58.00 46.23
C SER A 317 24.95 57.50 44.78
N SER A 318 25.97 56.75 44.33
CA SER A 318 26.05 56.17 42.98
C SER A 318 25.63 54.69 42.96
N VAL A 319 24.98 54.26 41.87
CA VAL A 319 24.63 52.85 41.61
C VAL A 319 25.01 52.50 40.17
N SER A 320 25.82 51.44 39.98
CA SER A 320 26.13 50.87 38.66
C SER A 320 24.95 50.03 38.14
N GLN A 321 24.54 50.21 36.88
CA GLN A 321 23.52 49.40 36.22
C GLN A 321 24.05 48.78 34.91
N LYS A 322 23.75 47.50 34.69
CA LYS A 322 23.96 46.84 33.38
C LYS A 322 22.79 47.16 32.45
N GLY A 323 23.08 47.51 31.20
CA GLY A 323 22.06 47.73 30.16
C GLY A 323 21.40 46.43 29.71
N PRO A 324 20.26 46.50 28.98
CA PRO A 324 19.57 45.33 28.44
C PRO A 324 20.42 44.60 27.38
N VAL A 325 20.30 43.27 27.33
CA VAL A 325 20.96 42.41 26.33
C VAL A 325 20.06 42.30 25.09
N SER A 326 20.64 42.49 23.89
CA SER A 326 19.98 42.28 22.60
C SER A 326 20.57 41.07 21.87
N SER A 327 19.79 40.38 21.04
CA SER A 327 20.28 39.21 20.31
C SER A 327 19.71 39.08 18.89
N ALA A 328 20.52 38.61 17.95
CA ALA A 328 20.14 38.32 16.57
C ALA A 328 20.73 36.99 16.10
N LYS A 329 20.12 36.38 15.08
CA LYS A 329 20.59 35.12 14.47
C LYS A 329 20.69 35.26 12.96
N GLY A 330 21.84 34.88 12.41
CA GLY A 330 22.07 34.79 10.97
C GLY A 330 22.23 33.35 10.51
N LYS A 331 21.75 33.04 9.30
CA LYS A 331 21.89 31.72 8.66
C LYS A 331 22.57 31.84 7.31
N THR A 332 23.30 30.81 6.90
CA THR A 332 23.84 30.71 5.52
C THR A 332 22.72 30.39 4.53
N PRO A 333 22.82 30.87 3.27
CA PRO A 333 21.84 30.54 2.23
C PRO A 333 21.94 29.06 1.84
N SER A 334 20.80 28.47 1.43
CA SER A 334 20.76 27.15 0.81
C SER A 334 21.40 27.25 -0.58
N LEU A 335 22.45 26.47 -0.83
CA LEU A 335 23.02 26.33 -2.18
C LEU A 335 22.18 25.29 -2.92
N GLU A 336 21.77 25.60 -4.15
CA GLU A 336 20.81 24.78 -4.89
C GLU A 336 21.31 24.42 -6.30
N GLY A 337 20.96 23.22 -6.75
CA GLY A 337 21.17 22.74 -8.12
C GLY A 337 19.95 21.98 -8.63
N ASP A 338 20.04 21.48 -9.87
CA ASP A 338 18.93 20.82 -10.56
C ASP A 338 19.25 19.35 -10.86
N LEU A 339 18.21 18.51 -10.95
CA LEU A 339 18.28 17.12 -11.39
C LEU A 339 17.35 16.93 -12.59
N LYS A 340 17.90 16.41 -13.68
CA LYS A 340 17.14 16.00 -14.86
C LYS A 340 17.20 14.48 -15.01
N LEU A 341 16.07 13.83 -14.80
CA LEU A 341 15.90 12.39 -15.00
C LEU A 341 15.39 12.13 -16.41
N MET A 342 16.01 11.19 -17.12
CA MET A 342 15.58 10.74 -18.46
C MET A 342 15.36 9.24 -18.45
N LYS A 343 14.16 8.84 -18.86
CA LYS A 343 13.69 7.46 -18.81
C LYS A 343 13.40 6.93 -20.20
N THR A 344 13.98 5.78 -20.53
CA THR A 344 13.82 5.15 -21.85
C THR A 344 13.49 3.65 -21.78
N ASP A 345 12.95 3.13 -22.88
CA ASP A 345 12.81 1.69 -23.16
C ASP A 345 14.22 1.11 -23.36
N ALA A 346 14.54 0.02 -22.66
CA ALA A 346 15.86 -0.61 -22.71
C ALA A 346 16.19 -1.20 -24.10
N ASP A 347 15.17 -1.62 -24.86
CA ASP A 347 15.33 -2.27 -26.16
C ASP A 347 15.28 -1.26 -27.32
N THR A 348 14.34 -0.31 -27.28
CA THR A 348 14.13 0.64 -28.38
C THR A 348 14.80 2.00 -28.16
N GLY A 349 15.13 2.36 -26.92
CA GLY A 349 15.64 3.69 -26.57
C GLY A 349 14.58 4.80 -26.56
N GLU A 350 13.32 4.48 -26.84
CA GLU A 350 12.22 5.45 -26.87
C GLU A 350 11.93 6.02 -25.48
N PRO A 351 11.54 7.31 -25.36
CA PRO A 351 11.26 7.94 -24.08
C PRO A 351 10.00 7.38 -23.40
N LEU A 352 10.05 7.20 -22.08
CA LEU A 352 8.97 6.61 -21.28
C LEU A 352 8.40 7.59 -20.25
N GLY A 353 7.15 8.04 -20.49
CA GLY A 353 6.37 8.82 -19.53
C GLY A 353 5.58 7.97 -18.53
N GLY A 354 5.33 8.51 -17.34
CA GLY A 354 4.54 7.88 -16.27
C GLY A 354 5.34 7.03 -15.27
N ALA A 355 6.67 7.03 -15.35
CA ALA A 355 7.50 6.43 -14.30
C ALA A 355 7.55 7.36 -13.09
N VAL A 356 7.34 6.84 -11.89
CA VAL A 356 7.42 7.62 -10.65
C VAL A 356 8.70 7.27 -9.91
N TYR A 357 9.52 8.28 -9.61
CA TYR A 357 10.76 8.17 -8.87
C TYR A 357 10.66 8.85 -7.51
N GLY A 358 11.29 8.23 -6.51
CA GLY A 358 11.60 8.85 -5.23
C GLY A 358 13.06 9.28 -5.20
N ILE A 359 13.30 10.48 -4.70
CA ILE A 359 14.62 11.05 -4.48
C ILE A 359 14.81 11.12 -2.97
N TYR A 360 15.79 10.39 -2.45
CA TYR A 360 15.99 10.15 -1.02
C TYR A 360 17.31 10.77 -0.54
N SER A 361 17.35 11.24 0.71
CA SER A 361 18.57 11.78 1.33
C SER A 361 19.46 10.69 1.93
N ASP A 362 18.97 9.44 2.01
CA ASP A 362 19.68 8.29 2.55
C ASP A 362 19.77 7.13 1.54
N ARG A 363 20.86 6.36 1.62
CA ARG A 363 21.13 5.23 0.71
C ARG A 363 20.12 4.10 0.83
N SER A 364 19.50 3.93 2.00
CA SER A 364 18.46 2.92 2.23
C SER A 364 17.10 3.29 1.63
N CYS A 365 16.98 4.49 1.04
CA CYS A 365 15.74 5.01 0.47
C CYS A 365 14.57 5.01 1.47
N THR A 366 14.82 5.51 2.68
CA THR A 366 13.81 5.60 3.76
C THR A 366 13.35 7.03 4.05
N GLN A 367 14.18 8.02 3.72
CA GLN A 367 13.96 9.46 3.92
C GLN A 367 13.69 10.11 2.57
N LEU A 368 12.43 10.07 2.15
CA LEU A 368 11.98 10.66 0.88
C LEU A 368 12.10 12.19 0.95
N ALA A 369 12.95 12.77 0.12
CA ALA A 369 13.10 14.22 -0.01
C ALA A 369 12.13 14.78 -1.07
N PHE A 370 12.08 14.15 -2.25
CA PHE A 370 11.25 14.59 -3.37
C PHE A 370 10.65 13.41 -4.14
N ARG A 371 9.60 13.67 -4.91
CA ARG A 371 9.06 12.76 -5.93
C ARG A 371 9.06 13.43 -7.28
N ALA A 372 9.26 12.63 -8.32
CA ALA A 372 9.17 13.08 -9.69
C ALA A 372 8.47 12.03 -10.55
N GLU A 373 7.71 12.48 -11.54
CA GLU A 373 7.07 11.63 -12.53
C GLU A 373 7.56 12.03 -13.92
N THR A 374 7.91 11.05 -14.75
CA THR A 374 8.38 11.32 -16.11
C THR A 374 7.24 11.76 -17.01
N MET A 375 7.47 12.80 -17.81
CA MET A 375 6.45 13.39 -18.65
C MET A 375 6.17 12.55 -19.91
N ALA A 376 4.91 12.45 -20.29
CA ALA A 376 4.51 11.79 -21.54
C ALA A 376 5.15 12.47 -22.76
N GLY A 377 5.67 11.68 -23.69
CA GLY A 377 6.30 12.13 -24.93
C GLY A 377 7.80 12.46 -24.83
N THR A 378 8.27 12.96 -23.68
CA THR A 378 9.71 13.26 -23.48
C THR A 378 10.43 12.24 -22.61
N GLY A 379 9.68 11.52 -21.74
CA GLY A 379 10.26 10.57 -20.79
C GLY A 379 11.16 11.23 -19.75
N SER A 380 11.07 12.55 -19.56
CA SER A 380 11.93 13.31 -18.67
C SER A 380 11.19 13.83 -17.45
N ALA A 381 11.91 14.01 -16.35
CA ALA A 381 11.44 14.74 -15.17
C ALA A 381 12.53 15.72 -14.71
N ASP A 382 12.20 17.01 -14.67
CA ASP A 382 13.10 18.07 -14.22
C ASP A 382 12.74 18.48 -12.79
N LEU A 383 13.66 18.31 -11.86
CA LEU A 383 13.55 18.82 -10.50
C LEU A 383 14.52 19.99 -10.34
N LYS A 384 14.02 21.12 -9.85
CA LYS A 384 14.81 22.35 -9.70
C LYS A 384 14.95 22.76 -8.24
N GLY A 385 16.02 23.45 -7.92
CA GLY A 385 16.21 24.04 -6.59
C GLY A 385 16.47 23.01 -5.48
N LEU A 386 17.10 21.88 -5.80
CA LEU A 386 17.47 20.89 -4.79
C LEU A 386 18.68 21.41 -4.02
N THR A 387 18.63 21.35 -2.69
CA THR A 387 19.79 21.67 -1.85
C THR A 387 20.98 20.80 -2.26
N GLU A 388 22.13 21.44 -2.46
CA GLU A 388 23.39 20.80 -2.81
C GLU A 388 23.71 19.63 -1.88
N GLY A 389 24.10 18.49 -2.45
CA GLY A 389 24.40 17.30 -1.69
C GLY A 389 24.15 16.01 -2.45
N ARG A 390 24.38 14.88 -1.76
CA ARG A 390 24.17 13.54 -2.33
C ARG A 390 22.73 13.08 -2.11
N TYR A 391 22.13 12.55 -3.16
CA TYR A 391 20.80 11.95 -3.15
C TYR A 391 20.83 10.56 -3.78
N TYR A 392 19.80 9.78 -3.47
CA TYR A 392 19.59 8.44 -4.01
C TYR A 392 18.25 8.40 -4.72
N VAL A 393 18.26 8.08 -6.01
CA VAL A 393 17.08 8.08 -6.87
C VAL A 393 16.66 6.65 -7.12
N LYS A 394 15.41 6.31 -6.80
CA LYS A 394 14.86 4.96 -6.92
C LYS A 394 13.48 5.01 -7.56
N GLU A 395 13.24 4.12 -8.51
CA GLU A 395 11.90 3.96 -9.10
C GLU A 395 10.91 3.39 -8.06
N ILE A 396 9.77 4.05 -7.94
CA ILE A 396 8.65 3.66 -7.07
C ILE A 396 7.63 2.85 -7.88
N SER A 397 7.29 3.33 -9.09
CA SER A 397 6.40 2.62 -10.01
C SER A 397 6.84 2.82 -11.46
N PRO A 398 6.89 1.75 -12.26
CA PRO A 398 7.28 1.84 -13.65
C PRO A 398 6.14 2.43 -14.51
N PRO A 399 6.44 2.86 -15.75
CA PRO A 399 5.44 3.17 -16.76
C PRO A 399 4.48 1.98 -17.03
N ALA A 400 3.33 2.28 -17.63
CA ALA A 400 2.36 1.27 -18.02
C ALA A 400 2.99 0.25 -19.00
N GLY A 401 2.95 -1.04 -18.63
CA GLY A 401 3.47 -2.14 -19.46
C GLY A 401 4.98 -2.41 -19.32
N TYR A 402 5.64 -1.83 -18.32
CA TYR A 402 7.05 -2.05 -18.00
C TYR A 402 7.24 -2.73 -16.63
N ALA A 403 8.33 -3.48 -16.50
CA ALA A 403 8.75 -4.04 -15.21
C ALA A 403 9.45 -2.96 -14.37
N VAL A 404 9.30 -3.02 -13.05
CA VAL A 404 9.99 -2.07 -12.15
C VAL A 404 11.48 -2.30 -12.21
N ASN A 405 12.25 -1.22 -12.34
CA ASN A 405 13.69 -1.26 -12.22
C ASN A 405 14.09 -1.12 -10.73
N PRO A 406 14.66 -2.17 -10.10
CA PRO A 406 15.01 -2.13 -8.68
C PRO A 406 16.28 -1.30 -8.38
N ALA A 407 16.97 -0.77 -9.40
CA ALA A 407 18.21 -0.03 -9.22
C ALA A 407 18.01 1.23 -8.37
N VAL A 408 19.03 1.53 -7.55
CA VAL A 408 19.15 2.79 -6.81
C VAL A 408 20.34 3.53 -7.38
N TYR A 409 20.08 4.74 -7.88
CA TYR A 409 21.09 5.60 -8.49
C TYR A 409 21.58 6.63 -7.48
N GLU A 410 22.89 6.73 -7.28
CA GLU A 410 23.50 7.80 -6.48
C GLU A 410 23.78 9.00 -7.37
N VAL A 411 23.32 10.18 -6.98
CA VAL A 411 23.53 11.45 -7.69
C VAL A 411 24.04 12.53 -6.74
N GLU A 412 24.95 13.37 -7.21
CA GLU A 412 25.48 14.51 -6.46
C GLU A 412 25.00 15.83 -7.08
N ILE A 413 24.16 16.56 -6.35
CA ILE A 413 23.64 17.86 -6.75
C ILE A 413 24.67 18.92 -6.39
N MET A 414 25.07 19.71 -7.38
CA MET A 414 26.04 20.80 -7.25
C MET A 414 25.38 22.15 -7.53
N GLU A 415 25.80 23.20 -6.80
CA GLU A 415 25.27 24.55 -6.95
C GLU A 415 25.30 25.03 -8.41
N GLY A 416 24.16 25.54 -8.89
CA GLY A 416 24.02 26.15 -10.22
C GLY A 416 24.22 25.19 -11.40
N LYS A 417 24.35 23.88 -11.15
CA LYS A 417 24.48 22.86 -12.20
C LYS A 417 23.23 21.99 -12.29
N THR A 418 23.00 21.45 -13.48
CA THR A 418 22.01 20.39 -13.72
C THR A 418 22.72 19.04 -13.80
N THR A 419 22.35 18.12 -12.93
CA THR A 419 22.83 16.73 -12.94
C THR A 419 21.88 15.89 -13.80
N GLU A 420 22.40 15.11 -14.73
CA GLU A 420 21.58 14.23 -15.58
C GLU A 420 21.64 12.77 -15.11
N LEU A 421 20.48 12.13 -14.99
CA LEU A 421 20.35 10.71 -14.66
C LEU A 421 19.58 10.00 -15.77
N HIS A 422 20.17 8.93 -16.32
CA HIS A 422 19.52 8.06 -17.30
C HIS A 422 19.11 6.74 -16.65
N ALA A 423 17.84 6.39 -16.78
CA ALA A 423 17.29 5.11 -16.33
C ALA A 423 16.55 4.42 -17.47
N GLN A 424 16.53 3.09 -17.44
CA GLN A 424 15.92 2.25 -18.47
C GLN A 424 15.01 1.20 -17.84
N ASP A 425 13.91 0.87 -18.50
CA ASP A 425 13.05 -0.26 -18.13
C ASP A 425 12.92 -1.23 -19.27
N GLN A 426 12.81 -2.50 -18.90
CA GLN A 426 12.41 -3.53 -19.83
C GLN A 426 10.88 -3.63 -19.84
N ARG A 427 10.33 -3.91 -21.02
CA ARG A 427 8.92 -4.23 -21.15
C ARG A 427 8.57 -5.42 -20.28
N GLN A 428 7.43 -5.35 -19.62
CA GLN A 428 6.98 -6.43 -18.75
C GLN A 428 6.67 -7.65 -19.62
N LYS A 429 7.21 -8.81 -19.25
CA LYS A 429 6.89 -10.08 -19.91
C LYS A 429 5.56 -10.61 -19.40
N VAL A 430 4.92 -11.46 -20.20
CA VAL A 430 3.65 -12.11 -19.86
C VAL A 430 3.81 -13.62 -20.01
N CYS A 431 3.14 -14.40 -19.18
CA CYS A 431 2.99 -15.84 -19.34
C CYS A 431 1.50 -16.15 -19.47
N LEU A 432 1.09 -16.75 -20.58
CA LEU A 432 -0.27 -17.26 -20.74
C LEU A 432 -0.36 -18.62 -20.05
N ILE A 433 -1.36 -18.77 -19.19
CA ILE A 433 -1.77 -20.02 -18.55
C ILE A 433 -3.16 -20.35 -19.11
N LEU A 434 -3.27 -21.48 -19.79
CA LEU A 434 -4.53 -22.01 -20.28
C LEU A 434 -4.96 -23.19 -19.41
N GLU A 435 -6.19 -23.13 -18.90
CA GLU A 435 -6.81 -24.23 -18.18
C GLU A 435 -7.86 -24.89 -19.08
N LYS A 436 -7.66 -26.18 -19.33
CA LYS A 436 -8.45 -26.99 -20.24
C LYS A 436 -9.23 -28.03 -19.45
N SER A 437 -10.54 -28.07 -19.68
CA SER A 437 -11.40 -29.07 -19.05
C SER A 437 -12.35 -29.74 -20.04
N ASP A 438 -13.00 -30.78 -19.56
CA ASP A 438 -14.21 -31.35 -20.12
C ASP A 438 -15.35 -30.33 -19.97
N GLU A 439 -16.22 -30.24 -20.98
CA GLU A 439 -17.31 -29.28 -21.01
C GLU A 439 -18.40 -29.57 -19.97
N ASP A 440 -18.71 -30.85 -19.75
CA ASP A 440 -19.82 -31.31 -18.91
C ASP A 440 -19.37 -31.55 -17.46
N THR A 441 -18.30 -32.32 -17.29
CA THR A 441 -17.82 -32.77 -15.98
C THR A 441 -16.84 -31.79 -15.33
N ARG A 442 -16.29 -30.86 -16.12
CA ARG A 442 -15.20 -29.94 -15.72
C ARG A 442 -13.92 -30.65 -15.27
N ALA A 443 -13.78 -31.94 -15.55
CA ALA A 443 -12.54 -32.67 -15.31
C ALA A 443 -11.40 -32.08 -16.17
N PRO A 444 -10.18 -31.92 -15.64
CA PRO A 444 -9.06 -31.35 -16.38
C PRO A 444 -8.61 -32.28 -17.53
N LEU A 445 -8.25 -31.70 -18.69
CA LEU A 445 -7.88 -32.46 -19.90
C LEU A 445 -6.45 -32.17 -20.38
N SER A 446 -5.60 -33.20 -20.35
CA SER A 446 -4.23 -33.16 -20.86
C SER A 446 -4.14 -33.78 -22.27
N GLY A 447 -3.06 -33.52 -23.00
CA GLY A 447 -2.79 -34.09 -24.33
C GLY A 447 -3.35 -33.31 -25.53
N ALA A 448 -3.98 -32.14 -25.30
CA ALA A 448 -4.31 -31.21 -26.38
C ALA A 448 -3.03 -30.53 -26.92
N VAL A 449 -3.09 -30.02 -28.15
CA VAL A 449 -2.04 -29.18 -28.72
C VAL A 449 -2.64 -27.81 -29.01
N PHE A 450 -2.16 -26.79 -28.29
CA PHE A 450 -2.56 -25.40 -28.49
C PHE A 450 -1.45 -24.62 -29.16
N GLY A 451 -1.81 -23.89 -30.21
CA GLY A 451 -0.94 -22.91 -30.87
C GLY A 451 -1.31 -21.49 -30.44
N LEU A 452 -0.28 -20.68 -30.20
CA LEU A 452 -0.39 -19.23 -30.10
C LEU A 452 0.16 -18.60 -31.38
N TYR A 453 -0.60 -17.70 -32.00
CA TYR A 453 -0.34 -17.13 -33.32
C TYR A 453 -0.27 -15.60 -33.26
N THR A 454 0.49 -14.98 -34.17
CA THR A 454 0.59 -13.51 -34.28
C THR A 454 -0.43 -12.89 -35.23
N ASP A 455 -1.14 -13.71 -36.02
CA ASP A 455 -2.14 -13.29 -36.99
C ASP A 455 -3.48 -13.99 -36.77
N GLU A 456 -4.58 -13.33 -37.15
CA GLU A 456 -5.94 -13.84 -36.97
C GLU A 456 -6.22 -15.11 -37.79
N ALA A 457 -5.63 -15.20 -38.99
CA ALA A 457 -5.75 -16.37 -39.84
C ALA A 457 -4.99 -17.59 -39.28
N CYS A 458 -4.24 -17.43 -38.19
CA CYS A 458 -3.45 -18.48 -37.55
C CYS A 458 -2.46 -19.15 -38.51
N THR A 459 -1.79 -18.36 -39.34
CA THR A 459 -0.77 -18.82 -40.31
C THR A 459 0.65 -18.66 -39.80
N GLN A 460 0.88 -17.74 -38.85
CA GLN A 460 2.17 -17.43 -38.23
C GLN A 460 2.14 -17.86 -36.76
N ARG A 461 2.57 -19.11 -36.51
CA ARG A 461 2.64 -19.63 -35.14
C ARG A 461 3.79 -18.97 -34.40
N PHE A 462 3.49 -18.33 -33.28
CA PHE A 462 4.47 -17.81 -32.34
C PHE A 462 5.09 -18.95 -31.52
N CYS A 463 4.25 -19.77 -30.88
CA CYS A 463 4.69 -20.94 -30.13
C CYS A 463 3.58 -21.98 -30.00
N THR A 464 3.95 -23.19 -29.57
CA THR A 464 3.02 -24.21 -29.08
C THR A 464 3.07 -24.18 -27.56
N LEU A 465 1.90 -24.16 -26.90
CA LEU A 465 1.85 -24.18 -25.45
C LEU A 465 2.37 -25.52 -24.91
N ARG A 466 3.11 -25.46 -23.81
CA ARG A 466 3.61 -26.63 -23.07
C ARG A 466 2.48 -27.20 -22.22
N ASP A 467 2.19 -28.48 -22.37
CA ASP A 467 1.31 -29.23 -21.46
C ASP A 467 2.04 -29.51 -20.14
N GLU A 468 1.57 -28.89 -19.05
CA GLU A 468 2.08 -29.10 -17.68
C GLU A 468 1.37 -30.27 -16.98
N GLY A 469 0.43 -30.92 -17.67
CA GLY A 469 -0.46 -31.92 -17.13
C GLY A 469 -1.62 -31.32 -16.34
N LYS A 470 -2.56 -32.18 -15.94
CA LYS A 470 -3.79 -31.79 -15.21
C LYS A 470 -4.55 -30.64 -15.90
N GLY A 471 -4.53 -30.62 -17.24
CA GLY A 471 -5.23 -29.63 -18.04
C GLY A 471 -4.64 -28.22 -18.00
N VAL A 472 -3.40 -28.03 -17.53
CA VAL A 472 -2.74 -26.72 -17.53
C VAL A 472 -1.74 -26.65 -18.67
N TYR A 473 -1.79 -25.56 -19.45
CA TYR A 473 -0.90 -25.32 -20.58
C TYR A 473 -0.27 -23.93 -20.49
N THR A 474 1.03 -23.78 -20.77
CA THR A 474 1.73 -22.50 -20.60
C THR A 474 2.59 -22.09 -21.79
N THR A 475 2.86 -20.79 -21.94
CA THR A 475 3.71 -20.25 -23.02
C THR A 475 5.17 -20.01 -22.62
N GLY A 476 5.52 -20.02 -21.34
CA GLY A 476 6.73 -19.33 -20.86
C GLY A 476 6.60 -17.80 -20.96
N SER A 477 7.68 -17.07 -20.66
CA SER A 477 7.69 -15.61 -20.67
C SER A 477 7.80 -15.06 -22.09
N ILE A 478 6.75 -14.39 -22.55
CA ILE A 478 6.61 -13.81 -23.89
C ILE A 478 6.45 -12.29 -23.80
N VAL A 479 6.75 -11.58 -24.89
CA VAL A 479 6.55 -10.14 -24.96
C VAL A 479 5.06 -9.81 -24.98
N GLN A 480 4.70 -8.69 -24.35
CA GLN A 480 3.33 -8.18 -24.39
C GLN A 480 2.87 -7.88 -25.82
N GLY A 481 1.60 -8.12 -26.12
CA GLY A 481 1.07 -7.94 -27.46
C GLY A 481 -0.28 -8.63 -27.67
N THR A 482 -0.76 -8.53 -28.91
CA THR A 482 -1.97 -9.21 -29.36
C THR A 482 -1.60 -10.55 -29.97
N TYR A 483 -2.22 -11.62 -29.48
CA TYR A 483 -2.02 -12.98 -29.97
C TYR A 483 -3.36 -13.67 -30.22
N TYR A 484 -3.33 -14.75 -31.00
CA TYR A 484 -4.49 -15.56 -31.32
C TYR A 484 -4.25 -16.99 -30.83
N LEU A 485 -5.11 -17.48 -29.95
CA LEU A 485 -5.04 -18.82 -29.38
C LEU A 485 -5.99 -19.75 -30.14
N LYS A 486 -5.47 -20.90 -30.59
CA LYS A 486 -6.21 -21.93 -31.32
C LYS A 486 -5.85 -23.33 -30.82
N GLU A 487 -6.84 -24.23 -30.75
CA GLU A 487 -6.61 -25.66 -30.55
C GLU A 487 -6.24 -26.32 -31.89
N ASP A 488 -4.99 -26.73 -32.05
CA ASP A 488 -4.52 -27.40 -33.27
C ASP A 488 -4.93 -28.89 -33.25
N LYS A 489 -4.90 -29.52 -32.08
CA LYS A 489 -5.28 -30.92 -31.87
C LYS A 489 -6.02 -31.09 -30.54
N PRO A 490 -7.22 -31.70 -30.53
CA PRO A 490 -7.90 -32.00 -29.28
C PRO A 490 -7.24 -33.16 -28.51
N PRO A 491 -7.53 -33.32 -27.21
CA PRO A 491 -7.27 -34.56 -26.49
C PRO A 491 -7.91 -35.77 -27.19
N VAL A 492 -7.34 -36.97 -26.98
CA VAL A 492 -7.93 -38.21 -27.50
C VAL A 492 -9.32 -38.42 -26.92
N SER A 493 -10.29 -38.82 -27.76
CA SER A 493 -11.70 -39.00 -27.39
C SER A 493 -12.48 -37.70 -27.15
N TYR A 494 -11.96 -36.56 -27.60
CA TYR A 494 -12.61 -35.25 -27.48
C TYR A 494 -12.77 -34.56 -28.84
N ALA A 495 -13.91 -33.90 -29.04
CA ALA A 495 -14.16 -33.06 -30.21
C ALA A 495 -13.21 -31.86 -30.21
N ARG A 496 -12.86 -31.31 -31.38
CA ARG A 496 -12.00 -30.12 -31.50
C ARG A 496 -12.79 -28.86 -31.16
N ASP A 497 -12.17 -27.97 -30.38
CA ASP A 497 -12.63 -26.59 -30.22
C ASP A 497 -12.11 -25.72 -31.39
N GLU A 498 -12.99 -25.39 -32.34
CA GLU A 498 -12.67 -24.52 -33.48
C GLU A 498 -12.54 -23.02 -33.10
N LYS A 499 -12.77 -22.67 -31.83
CA LYS A 499 -12.74 -21.28 -31.37
C LYS A 499 -11.32 -20.70 -31.35
N ILE A 500 -11.07 -19.76 -32.26
CA ILE A 500 -9.93 -18.85 -32.20
C ILE A 500 -10.25 -17.71 -31.21
N SER A 501 -9.35 -17.44 -30.26
CA SER A 501 -9.49 -16.27 -29.36
C SER A 501 -8.37 -15.27 -29.54
N LYS A 502 -8.77 -14.02 -29.81
CA LYS A 502 -7.90 -12.86 -29.73
C LYS A 502 -7.60 -12.52 -28.27
N LEU A 503 -6.34 -12.53 -27.89
CA LEU A 503 -5.83 -12.26 -26.55
C LEU A 503 -4.95 -11.02 -26.58
N ASN A 504 -5.33 -9.98 -25.85
CA ASN A 504 -4.46 -8.83 -25.60
C ASN A 504 -3.68 -9.10 -24.30
N LEU A 505 -2.47 -9.67 -24.46
CA LEU A 505 -1.62 -10.04 -23.35
C LEU A 505 -0.78 -8.83 -22.93
N THR A 506 -1.20 -8.16 -21.87
CA THR A 506 -0.53 -6.99 -21.31
C THR A 506 0.00 -7.27 -19.91
N GLY A 507 1.06 -6.56 -19.55
CA GLY A 507 1.52 -6.43 -18.18
C GLY A 507 0.48 -5.76 -17.27
N ASN A 508 0.82 -5.61 -15.99
CA ASN A 508 -0.02 -4.95 -14.98
C ASN A 508 0.78 -3.95 -14.12
N SER A 509 2.05 -3.70 -14.46
CA SER A 509 2.93 -2.75 -13.75
C SER A 509 3.04 -3.01 -12.23
N THR A 510 2.85 -4.27 -11.80
CA THR A 510 2.92 -4.69 -10.38
C THR A 510 4.34 -4.76 -9.81
N GLY A 511 5.35 -4.54 -10.65
CA GLY A 511 6.75 -4.72 -10.29
C GLY A 511 7.28 -6.15 -10.45
N GLU A 512 6.46 -7.10 -10.89
CA GLU A 512 6.92 -8.44 -11.29
C GLU A 512 7.55 -8.43 -12.69
N GLU A 513 8.61 -9.22 -12.90
CA GLU A 513 9.28 -9.35 -14.21
C GLU A 513 8.37 -10.02 -15.26
N THR A 514 7.54 -10.98 -14.84
CA THR A 514 6.57 -11.69 -15.70
C THR A 514 5.20 -11.76 -15.04
N VAL A 515 4.14 -11.41 -15.77
CA VAL A 515 2.75 -11.48 -15.29
C VAL A 515 2.04 -12.71 -15.85
N ALA A 516 1.34 -13.48 -15.02
CA ALA A 516 0.50 -14.57 -15.48
C ALA A 516 -0.88 -14.09 -15.96
N ARG A 517 -1.34 -14.56 -17.11
CA ARG A 517 -2.70 -14.33 -17.65
C ARG A 517 -3.40 -15.66 -17.86
N ARG A 518 -4.59 -15.82 -17.28
CA ARG A 518 -5.36 -17.07 -17.36
C ARG A 518 -6.44 -17.02 -18.42
N VAL A 519 -6.59 -18.10 -19.18
CA VAL A 519 -7.68 -18.32 -20.13
C VAL A 519 -8.22 -19.75 -19.94
N TYR A 520 -9.51 -19.93 -20.19
CA TYR A 520 -10.17 -21.23 -20.01
C TYR A 520 -10.67 -21.76 -21.35
N ARG A 521 -10.58 -23.08 -21.53
CA ARG A 521 -11.11 -23.81 -22.69
C ARG A 521 -11.78 -25.12 -22.28
N THR A 522 -12.73 -25.55 -23.09
CA THR A 522 -13.49 -26.79 -22.87
C THR A 522 -13.64 -27.57 -24.16
N ASN A 523 -13.63 -28.90 -24.10
CA ASN A 523 -14.02 -29.75 -25.23
C ASN A 523 -15.14 -30.68 -24.79
N LYS A 524 -16.03 -30.97 -25.73
CA LYS A 524 -17.04 -32.00 -25.59
C LYS A 524 -16.41 -33.37 -25.80
N GLN A 525 -16.71 -34.33 -24.93
CA GLN A 525 -16.30 -35.72 -25.13
C GLN A 525 -16.97 -36.28 -26.40
N GLN A 526 -16.22 -37.04 -27.19
CA GLN A 526 -16.78 -37.73 -28.36
C GLN A 526 -17.78 -38.80 -27.91
N ILE A 527 -18.78 -39.04 -28.76
CA ILE A 527 -19.72 -40.15 -28.63
C ILE A 527 -19.76 -40.94 -29.94
N PHE A 528 -20.11 -42.22 -29.84
CA PHE A 528 -20.36 -43.10 -30.96
C PHE A 528 -21.85 -43.38 -31.09
N LEU A 529 -22.41 -43.13 -32.26
CA LEU A 529 -23.69 -43.68 -32.66
C LEU A 529 -23.43 -45.07 -33.27
N LEU A 530 -23.67 -46.11 -32.48
CA LEU A 530 -23.61 -47.49 -32.94
C LEU A 530 -24.95 -47.86 -33.55
N GLN A 531 -24.93 -48.23 -34.82
CA GLN A 531 -26.08 -48.74 -35.56
C GLN A 531 -25.88 -50.21 -35.88
N LEU A 532 -26.91 -51.01 -35.65
CA LEU A 532 -26.92 -52.43 -35.97
C LEU A 532 -28.12 -52.73 -36.88
N ARG A 533 -27.87 -53.43 -37.98
CA ARG A 533 -28.93 -53.93 -38.85
C ARG A 533 -29.14 -55.43 -38.63
N LYS A 534 -30.35 -55.82 -38.25
CA LYS A 534 -30.74 -57.21 -38.03
C LYS A 534 -31.57 -57.73 -39.19
N LYS A 535 -31.20 -58.88 -39.75
CA LYS A 535 -31.89 -59.46 -40.91
C LYS A 535 -32.02 -60.99 -40.83
N ASP A 536 -32.92 -61.54 -41.62
CA ASP A 536 -32.98 -62.98 -41.85
C ASP A 536 -31.78 -63.41 -42.70
N SER A 537 -31.13 -64.49 -42.28
CA SER A 537 -29.92 -65.02 -42.91
C SER A 537 -30.13 -65.51 -44.34
N ALA A 538 -31.33 -65.98 -44.69
CA ALA A 538 -31.63 -66.54 -46.01
C ALA A 538 -32.20 -65.50 -46.99
N SER A 539 -33.24 -64.78 -46.57
CA SER A 539 -34.00 -63.82 -47.39
C SER A 539 -33.45 -62.40 -47.34
N GLY A 540 -32.64 -62.06 -46.32
CA GLY A 540 -32.14 -60.70 -46.10
C GLY A 540 -33.19 -59.70 -45.61
N LYS A 541 -34.42 -60.15 -45.32
CA LYS A 541 -35.49 -59.30 -44.79
C LYS A 541 -35.10 -58.74 -43.42
N PRO A 542 -35.38 -57.46 -43.13
CA PRO A 542 -35.13 -56.89 -41.81
C PRO A 542 -35.97 -57.60 -40.74
N LEU A 543 -35.39 -57.77 -39.54
CA LEU A 543 -36.06 -58.40 -38.40
C LEU A 543 -36.11 -57.46 -37.20
N SER A 544 -37.29 -57.26 -36.64
CA SER A 544 -37.52 -56.52 -35.39
C SER A 544 -37.97 -57.47 -34.26
N GLY A 545 -37.84 -57.03 -33.01
CA GLY A 545 -38.19 -57.79 -31.80
C GLY A 545 -37.02 -58.53 -31.15
N ALA A 546 -35.79 -58.39 -31.66
CA ALA A 546 -34.59 -58.86 -30.97
C ALA A 546 -34.24 -57.95 -29.79
N GLU A 547 -33.64 -58.50 -28.73
CA GLU A 547 -33.08 -57.72 -27.63
C GLU A 547 -31.54 -57.82 -27.68
N PHE A 548 -30.88 -56.69 -27.96
CA PHE A 548 -29.42 -56.59 -28.01
C PHE A 548 -28.87 -55.81 -26.83
N ARG A 549 -27.83 -56.36 -26.20
CA ARG A 549 -27.12 -55.70 -25.10
C ARG A 549 -25.63 -55.62 -25.35
N LEU A 550 -25.04 -54.54 -24.85
CA LEU A 550 -23.61 -54.32 -24.79
C LEU A 550 -23.11 -54.48 -23.35
N TYR A 551 -21.95 -55.08 -23.21
CA TYR A 551 -21.28 -55.35 -21.93
C TYR A 551 -19.85 -54.83 -21.94
N TYR A 552 -19.30 -54.56 -20.75
CA TYR A 552 -17.90 -54.16 -20.58
C TYR A 552 -16.93 -55.35 -20.54
N ASP A 553 -17.42 -56.55 -20.27
CA ASP A 553 -16.66 -57.80 -20.16
C ASP A 553 -17.14 -58.86 -21.15
N VAL A 554 -16.22 -59.76 -21.52
CA VAL A 554 -16.49 -60.85 -22.47
C VAL A 554 -17.43 -61.90 -21.90
N GLU A 555 -17.49 -62.06 -20.58
CA GLU A 555 -18.43 -62.95 -19.90
C GLU A 555 -19.86 -62.40 -19.81
N CYS A 556 -20.08 -61.16 -20.29
CA CYS A 556 -21.35 -60.45 -20.29
C CYS A 556 -22.01 -60.34 -18.89
N LYS A 557 -21.21 -60.03 -17.86
CA LYS A 557 -21.68 -59.84 -16.47
C LYS A 557 -21.84 -58.37 -16.09
N ALA A 558 -21.08 -57.48 -16.72
CA ALA A 558 -21.09 -56.04 -16.50
C ALA A 558 -21.85 -55.36 -17.63
N PHE A 559 -23.16 -55.19 -17.43
CA PHE A 559 -24.04 -54.48 -18.36
C PHE A 559 -23.53 -53.06 -18.63
N ALA A 560 -23.51 -52.67 -19.91
CA ALA A 560 -23.15 -51.33 -20.34
C ALA A 560 -24.37 -50.59 -20.90
N TYR A 561 -24.95 -51.09 -21.99
CA TYR A 561 -26.06 -50.45 -22.70
C TYR A 561 -27.00 -51.48 -23.31
N GLU A 562 -28.24 -51.08 -23.55
CA GLU A 562 -29.21 -51.83 -24.35
C GLU A 562 -29.43 -51.06 -25.66
N MET A 563 -29.58 -51.78 -26.78
CA MET A 563 -29.85 -51.14 -28.07
C MET A 563 -31.35 -50.93 -28.25
N GLU A 564 -31.73 -49.74 -28.70
CA GLU A 564 -33.11 -49.40 -29.02
C GLU A 564 -33.51 -50.00 -30.38
N ASP A 565 -34.65 -50.71 -30.44
CA ASP A 565 -35.24 -51.24 -31.68
C ASP A 565 -36.16 -50.21 -32.32
N TYR A 566 -35.92 -49.85 -33.59
CA TYR A 566 -36.75 -48.90 -34.33
C TYR A 566 -37.91 -49.54 -35.11
N GLY A 567 -38.09 -50.86 -35.02
CA GLY A 567 -39.21 -51.57 -35.65
C GLY A 567 -38.96 -51.99 -37.10
N ASP A 568 -37.91 -51.48 -37.75
CA ASP A 568 -37.58 -51.72 -39.16
C ASP A 568 -36.36 -52.63 -39.34
N GLY A 569 -35.93 -53.29 -38.26
CA GLY A 569 -34.71 -54.09 -38.18
C GLY A 569 -33.43 -53.28 -37.97
N THR A 570 -33.54 -51.98 -37.72
CA THR A 570 -32.44 -51.13 -37.26
C THR A 570 -32.48 -51.01 -35.74
N TYR A 571 -31.29 -51.09 -35.15
CA TYR A 571 -31.06 -50.91 -33.73
C TYR A 571 -30.01 -49.82 -33.51
N SER A 572 -30.13 -49.01 -32.45
CA SER A 572 -29.10 -48.01 -32.15
C SER A 572 -28.78 -47.84 -30.66
N ALA A 573 -27.56 -47.41 -30.38
CA ALA A 573 -27.12 -46.97 -29.06
C ALA A 573 -26.09 -45.83 -29.18
N THR A 574 -26.13 -44.90 -28.21
CA THR A 574 -25.11 -43.84 -28.09
C THR A 574 -24.12 -44.21 -26.99
N LEU A 575 -22.85 -44.33 -27.35
CA LEU A 575 -21.79 -44.90 -26.52
C LEU A 575 -20.63 -43.92 -26.38
N SER A 576 -19.89 -43.98 -25.27
CA SER A 576 -18.57 -43.35 -25.22
C SER A 576 -17.54 -44.19 -25.98
N PRO A 577 -16.41 -43.61 -26.42
CA PRO A 577 -15.29 -44.37 -26.94
C PRO A 577 -14.81 -45.43 -25.94
N GLY A 578 -14.57 -46.64 -26.42
CA GLY A 578 -14.26 -47.78 -25.56
C GLY A 578 -14.31 -49.12 -26.27
N THR A 579 -14.15 -50.20 -25.50
CA THR A 579 -14.35 -51.58 -25.98
C THR A 579 -15.59 -52.15 -25.31
N TYR A 580 -16.46 -52.75 -26.11
CA TYR A 580 -17.73 -53.33 -25.67
C TYR A 580 -17.91 -54.73 -26.25
N TYR A 581 -18.79 -55.51 -25.64
CA TYR A 581 -19.16 -56.84 -26.10
C TYR A 581 -20.66 -56.89 -26.39
N LEU A 582 -21.03 -57.07 -27.67
CA LEU A 582 -22.41 -57.13 -28.15
C LEU A 582 -22.93 -58.57 -28.10
N ARG A 583 -24.12 -58.79 -27.54
CA ARG A 583 -24.80 -60.10 -27.49
C ARG A 583 -26.31 -59.96 -27.76
N GLU A 584 -26.88 -60.92 -28.48
CA GLU A 584 -28.34 -61.09 -28.59
C GLU A 584 -28.84 -61.83 -27.35
N GLU A 585 -29.69 -61.21 -26.54
CA GLU A 585 -30.31 -61.86 -25.36
C GLU A 585 -31.60 -62.58 -25.74
N LYS A 586 -32.25 -62.11 -26.80
CA LYS A 586 -33.53 -62.62 -27.28
C LYS A 586 -33.62 -62.48 -28.79
N ALA A 587 -33.98 -63.57 -29.46
CA ALA A 587 -34.22 -63.58 -30.89
C ALA A 587 -35.57 -62.93 -31.24
N PRO A 588 -35.73 -62.41 -32.47
CA PRO A 588 -37.04 -62.09 -33.03
C PRO A 588 -38.00 -63.29 -32.98
N PRO A 589 -39.32 -63.07 -32.89
CA PRO A 589 -40.31 -64.15 -32.91
C PRO A 589 -40.13 -65.10 -34.11
N GLY A 590 -40.06 -66.42 -33.84
CA GLY A 590 -39.85 -67.45 -34.86
C GLY A 590 -38.41 -67.66 -35.32
N TYR A 591 -37.44 -66.92 -34.78
CA TYR A 591 -36.02 -67.09 -35.11
C TYR A 591 -35.25 -67.76 -33.97
N ALA A 592 -34.18 -68.48 -34.31
CA ALA A 592 -33.24 -69.03 -33.34
C ALA A 592 -32.36 -67.92 -32.76
N LEU A 593 -31.99 -68.04 -31.48
CA LEU A 593 -31.08 -67.12 -30.80
C LEU A 593 -29.64 -67.29 -31.30
N ASP A 594 -29.00 -66.18 -31.68
CA ASP A 594 -27.55 -66.13 -31.91
C ASP A 594 -26.83 -65.88 -30.58
N SER A 595 -26.25 -66.93 -30.00
CA SER A 595 -25.51 -66.83 -28.73
C SER A 595 -24.08 -66.29 -28.89
N GLU A 596 -23.63 -65.96 -30.11
CA GLU A 596 -22.29 -65.42 -30.31
C GLU A 596 -22.15 -64.01 -29.71
N THR A 597 -20.98 -63.75 -29.13
CA THR A 597 -20.62 -62.45 -28.57
C THR A 597 -19.58 -61.78 -29.46
N GLU A 598 -19.83 -60.53 -29.85
CA GLU A 598 -18.91 -59.72 -30.67
C GLU A 598 -18.12 -58.73 -29.83
N ARG A 599 -16.80 -58.66 -30.01
CA ARG A 599 -16.01 -57.55 -29.48
C ARG A 599 -16.08 -56.36 -30.43
N ILE A 600 -16.58 -55.23 -29.93
CA ILE A 600 -16.69 -53.97 -30.64
C ILE A 600 -15.68 -52.97 -30.07
N GLU A 601 -14.77 -52.50 -30.92
CA GLU A 601 -13.83 -51.44 -30.57
C GLU A 601 -14.28 -50.11 -31.18
N LEU A 602 -14.49 -49.12 -30.33
CA LEU A 602 -14.90 -47.76 -30.68
C LEU A 602 -13.78 -46.80 -30.26
N PRO A 603 -12.66 -46.76 -31.00
CA PRO A 603 -11.52 -45.91 -30.63
C PRO A 603 -11.90 -44.44 -30.78
N GLY A 604 -11.71 -43.66 -29.72
CA GLY A 604 -11.74 -42.21 -29.83
C GLY A 604 -10.58 -41.75 -30.71
N ASP A 605 -10.79 -40.69 -31.46
CA ASP A 605 -9.75 -40.14 -32.32
C ASP A 605 -9.39 -38.72 -31.91
N SER A 606 -8.53 -38.10 -32.72
CA SER A 606 -8.23 -36.67 -32.62
C SER A 606 -8.65 -35.93 -33.90
N SER A 607 -9.61 -36.47 -34.66
CA SER A 607 -10.05 -35.90 -35.94
C SER A 607 -10.85 -34.61 -35.74
N GLY A 608 -11.57 -34.52 -34.62
CA GLY A 608 -12.29 -33.34 -34.17
C GLY A 608 -13.82 -33.46 -34.20
N SER A 609 -14.39 -34.52 -34.78
CA SER A 609 -15.84 -34.75 -34.80
C SER A 609 -16.39 -35.09 -33.41
N ALA A 610 -17.55 -34.54 -33.06
CA ALA A 610 -18.22 -34.81 -31.77
C ALA A 610 -18.98 -36.15 -31.76
N VAL A 611 -19.52 -36.55 -32.91
CA VAL A 611 -20.23 -37.82 -33.11
C VAL A 611 -19.47 -38.64 -34.14
N LEU A 612 -19.19 -39.88 -33.80
CA LEU A 612 -18.60 -40.89 -34.67
C LEU A 612 -19.66 -41.96 -34.94
N GLU A 613 -19.62 -42.58 -36.12
CA GLU A 613 -20.61 -43.60 -36.50
C GLU A 613 -19.93 -44.96 -36.65
N ARG A 614 -20.63 -46.01 -36.20
CA ARG A 614 -20.24 -47.39 -36.44
C ARG A 614 -21.47 -48.19 -36.84
N SER A 615 -21.39 -48.89 -37.98
CA SER A 615 -22.47 -49.76 -38.44
C SER A 615 -22.04 -51.23 -38.36
N LEU A 616 -22.94 -52.08 -37.88
CA LEU A 616 -22.81 -53.54 -37.79
C LEU A 616 -24.00 -54.22 -38.45
N GLU A 617 -23.85 -55.50 -38.79
CA GLU A 617 -24.97 -56.34 -39.25
C GLU A 617 -24.99 -57.68 -38.50
N ARG A 618 -26.18 -58.15 -38.14
CA ARG A 618 -26.43 -59.45 -37.51
C ARG A 618 -27.54 -60.20 -38.23
N THR A 619 -27.52 -61.53 -38.17
CA THR A 619 -28.50 -62.39 -38.85
C THR A 619 -28.98 -63.53 -37.99
N ASN A 620 -30.26 -63.91 -38.08
CA ASN A 620 -30.74 -65.18 -37.50
C ASN A 620 -31.31 -66.10 -38.59
N MET A 621 -31.35 -67.40 -38.26
CA MET A 621 -32.09 -68.40 -39.02
C MET A 621 -33.47 -68.63 -38.37
N PRO A 622 -34.50 -69.01 -39.13
CA PRO A 622 -35.75 -69.52 -38.58
C PRO A 622 -35.49 -70.63 -37.56
N ALA A 623 -36.18 -70.59 -36.41
CA ALA A 623 -36.08 -71.65 -35.42
C ALA A 623 -36.63 -72.96 -35.99
N ILE A 624 -36.09 -74.09 -35.55
CA ILE A 624 -36.57 -75.41 -35.96
C ILE A 624 -37.71 -75.86 -35.04
N ARG A 625 -38.75 -76.43 -35.63
CA ARG A 625 -40.02 -76.88 -35.03
C ARG A 625 -40.30 -78.34 -35.36
N GLN A 626 -41.27 -78.90 -34.64
CA GLN A 626 -41.74 -80.27 -34.84
C GLN A 626 -43.27 -80.36 -34.86
N LEU A 627 -43.84 -81.12 -35.79
CA LEU A 627 -45.26 -81.48 -35.76
C LEU A 627 -45.40 -82.99 -35.65
N THR A 628 -46.12 -83.46 -34.63
CA THR A 628 -46.43 -84.88 -34.44
C THR A 628 -47.86 -85.15 -34.84
N VAL A 629 -48.07 -86.08 -35.77
CA VAL A 629 -49.41 -86.46 -36.23
C VAL A 629 -49.69 -87.90 -35.82
N THR A 630 -50.77 -88.12 -35.08
CA THR A 630 -51.25 -89.46 -34.75
C THR A 630 -52.34 -89.85 -35.74
N LYS A 631 -52.10 -90.86 -36.56
CA LYS A 631 -53.15 -91.41 -37.40
C LYS A 631 -53.95 -92.44 -36.60
N ARG A 632 -55.28 -92.32 -36.59
CA ARG A 632 -56.20 -93.21 -35.86
C ARG A 632 -57.23 -93.81 -36.82
N ILE A 633 -57.42 -95.13 -36.75
CA ILE A 633 -58.47 -95.86 -37.47
C ILE A 633 -59.12 -96.90 -36.56
N ARG A 634 -60.40 -97.22 -36.76
CA ARG A 634 -61.06 -98.29 -35.99
C ARG A 634 -60.40 -99.64 -36.27
N THR A 635 -60.03 -100.35 -35.23
CA THR A 635 -59.35 -101.66 -35.34
C THR A 635 -60.21 -102.66 -36.12
N GLY A 636 -61.52 -102.67 -35.87
CA GLY A 636 -62.46 -103.55 -36.56
C GLY A 636 -62.68 -103.24 -38.05
N ASP A 637 -62.27 -102.06 -38.53
CA ASP A 637 -62.42 -101.67 -39.93
C ASP A 637 -61.28 -102.19 -40.83
N ILE A 638 -60.20 -102.67 -40.23
CA ILE A 638 -59.00 -103.19 -40.90
C ILE A 638 -59.23 -104.64 -41.33
N VAL A 639 -59.08 -104.93 -42.63
CA VAL A 639 -59.19 -106.28 -43.18
C VAL A 639 -57.96 -106.57 -44.04
N PHE A 640 -56.87 -107.04 -43.41
CA PHE A 640 -55.57 -107.23 -44.08
C PHE A 640 -55.59 -108.10 -45.35
N ALA A 641 -56.60 -108.95 -45.53
CA ALA A 641 -56.81 -109.69 -46.78
C ALA A 641 -57.04 -108.77 -48.00
N HIS A 642 -57.44 -107.52 -47.77
CA HIS A 642 -57.59 -106.49 -48.79
C HIS A 642 -56.38 -105.54 -48.86
N GLY A 643 -55.25 -105.86 -48.23
CA GLY A 643 -54.05 -105.01 -48.16
C GLY A 643 -53.97 -104.17 -46.88
N ASN A 644 -52.84 -103.49 -46.70
CA ASN A 644 -52.59 -102.63 -45.54
C ASN A 644 -53.29 -101.27 -45.73
N PRO A 645 -53.95 -100.69 -44.70
CA PRO A 645 -54.38 -99.30 -44.73
C PRO A 645 -53.16 -98.38 -44.82
N VAL A 646 -53.10 -97.55 -45.86
CA VAL A 646 -52.03 -96.57 -46.05
C VAL A 646 -52.64 -95.20 -46.32
N PHE A 647 -52.17 -94.21 -45.59
CA PHE A 647 -52.62 -92.81 -45.66
C PHE A 647 -51.46 -91.91 -46.05
N LEU A 648 -51.69 -90.95 -46.94
CA LEU A 648 -50.72 -89.92 -47.29
C LEU A 648 -51.05 -88.64 -46.54
N ILE A 649 -50.17 -88.26 -45.62
CA ILE A 649 -50.28 -87.02 -44.85
C ILE A 649 -49.42 -85.96 -45.55
N CYS A 650 -50.05 -84.84 -45.90
CA CYS A 650 -49.40 -83.70 -46.52
C CYS A 650 -49.34 -82.53 -45.54
N LEU A 651 -48.20 -81.84 -45.50
CA LEU A 651 -48.00 -80.62 -44.72
C LEU A 651 -47.44 -79.55 -45.64
N GLU A 652 -48.20 -78.48 -45.87
CA GLU A 652 -47.84 -77.36 -46.75
C GLU A 652 -47.85 -76.05 -45.98
N GLY A 653 -46.84 -75.22 -46.17
CA GLY A 653 -46.77 -73.97 -45.42
C GLY A 653 -45.70 -73.00 -45.87
N THR A 654 -45.66 -71.87 -45.19
CA THR A 654 -44.66 -70.83 -45.41
C THR A 654 -43.93 -70.54 -44.11
N ASP A 655 -42.60 -70.51 -44.15
CA ASP A 655 -41.79 -70.15 -43.00
C ASP A 655 -41.75 -68.64 -42.74
N VAL A 656 -41.19 -68.23 -41.59
CA VAL A 656 -41.04 -66.82 -41.22
C VAL A 656 -40.12 -66.02 -42.14
N SER A 657 -39.31 -66.67 -42.98
CA SER A 657 -38.55 -66.00 -44.06
C SER A 657 -39.41 -65.73 -45.30
N GLY A 658 -40.58 -66.35 -45.39
CA GLY A 658 -41.49 -66.30 -46.52
C GLY A 658 -41.25 -67.39 -47.57
N LYS A 659 -40.46 -68.42 -47.25
CA LYS A 659 -40.19 -69.55 -48.15
C LYS A 659 -41.28 -70.61 -47.99
N GLU A 660 -41.80 -71.10 -49.10
CA GLU A 660 -42.80 -72.17 -49.14
C GLU A 660 -42.15 -73.55 -48.98
N HIS A 661 -42.84 -74.44 -48.27
CA HIS A 661 -42.41 -75.81 -48.00
C HIS A 661 -43.59 -76.78 -48.13
N THR A 662 -43.31 -77.96 -48.68
CA THR A 662 -44.26 -79.07 -48.78
C THR A 662 -43.59 -80.36 -48.31
N TYR A 663 -44.24 -81.07 -47.39
CA TYR A 663 -43.75 -82.32 -46.83
C TYR A 663 -44.81 -83.42 -46.97
N TYR A 664 -44.36 -84.62 -47.32
CA TYR A 664 -45.21 -85.81 -47.37
C TYR A 664 -44.71 -86.88 -46.41
N ARG A 665 -45.66 -87.57 -45.78
CA ARG A 665 -45.40 -88.79 -45.00
C ARG A 665 -46.50 -89.80 -45.25
N ALA A 666 -46.13 -91.05 -45.54
CA ALA A 666 -47.07 -92.14 -45.60
C ALA A 666 -47.18 -92.83 -44.24
N VAL A 667 -48.40 -93.14 -43.80
CA VAL A 667 -48.67 -93.91 -42.60
C VAL A 667 -49.33 -95.21 -43.01
N GLU A 668 -48.59 -96.31 -42.93
CA GLU A 668 -49.04 -97.66 -43.21
C GLU A 668 -49.30 -98.42 -41.91
N PHE A 669 -50.44 -99.08 -41.79
CA PHE A 669 -50.77 -99.98 -40.67
C PHE A 669 -50.51 -101.43 -41.06
N LEU A 670 -49.58 -102.07 -40.35
CA LEU A 670 -49.23 -103.48 -40.51
C LEU A 670 -50.00 -104.35 -39.50
N PRO A 671 -50.12 -105.68 -39.72
CA PRO A 671 -50.73 -106.59 -38.75
C PRO A 671 -50.14 -106.53 -37.34
N GLU A 672 -48.84 -106.25 -37.23
CA GLU A 672 -48.11 -106.07 -35.97
C GLU A 672 -48.40 -104.75 -35.26
N ASP A 673 -48.92 -103.74 -35.98
CA ASP A 673 -49.32 -102.46 -35.40
C ASP A 673 -50.69 -102.54 -34.69
N VAL A 674 -51.47 -103.62 -34.90
CA VAL A 674 -52.86 -103.75 -34.43
C VAL A 674 -52.97 -104.57 -33.15
N GLU A 675 -53.39 -103.91 -32.07
CA GLU A 675 -53.78 -104.57 -30.83
C GLU A 675 -55.26 -104.98 -30.90
N GLN A 676 -55.54 -106.29 -30.98
CA GLN A 676 -56.91 -106.80 -31.22
C GLN A 676 -57.93 -106.44 -30.12
N SER A 677 -57.47 -106.08 -28.91
CA SER A 677 -58.31 -105.63 -27.79
C SER A 677 -58.65 -104.13 -27.81
N ALA A 678 -57.98 -103.32 -28.64
CA ALA A 678 -58.20 -101.87 -28.69
C ALA A 678 -59.31 -101.50 -29.68
N GLU A 679 -60.17 -100.54 -29.33
CA GLU A 679 -61.23 -100.03 -30.22
C GLU A 679 -60.64 -99.33 -31.47
N TYR A 680 -59.53 -98.61 -31.29
CA TYR A 680 -58.80 -97.92 -32.35
C TYR A 680 -57.34 -98.37 -32.39
N THR A 681 -56.79 -98.41 -33.60
CA THR A 681 -55.36 -98.58 -33.86
C THR A 681 -54.77 -97.22 -34.20
N GLU A 682 -53.61 -96.89 -33.61
CA GLU A 682 -52.93 -95.61 -33.79
C GLU A 682 -51.49 -95.77 -34.27
N LYS A 683 -51.03 -94.84 -35.12
CA LYS A 683 -49.63 -94.76 -35.53
C LYS A 683 -49.18 -93.30 -35.60
N LYS A 684 -48.01 -93.01 -35.02
CA LYS A 684 -47.45 -91.66 -34.97
C LYS A 684 -46.49 -91.42 -36.12
N VAL A 685 -46.56 -90.22 -36.71
CA VAL A 685 -45.58 -89.71 -37.65
C VAL A 685 -45.10 -88.34 -37.22
N ILE A 686 -43.81 -88.07 -37.42
CA ILE A 686 -43.16 -86.83 -37.00
C ILE A 686 -42.67 -86.09 -38.24
N PHE A 687 -43.10 -84.84 -38.37
CA PHE A 687 -42.50 -83.85 -39.23
C PHE A 687 -41.51 -83.05 -38.38
N GLY A 688 -40.24 -83.47 -38.39
CA GLY A 688 -39.13 -82.77 -37.73
C GLY A 688 -38.42 -81.80 -38.68
N ASN A 689 -37.56 -80.95 -38.13
CA ASN A 689 -36.77 -79.97 -38.89
C ASN A 689 -37.62 -78.97 -39.68
N LEU A 690 -38.82 -78.64 -39.19
CA LEU A 690 -39.69 -77.65 -39.82
C LEU A 690 -39.18 -76.25 -39.45
N PRO A 691 -38.85 -75.36 -40.40
CA PRO A 691 -38.61 -73.96 -40.06
C PRO A 691 -39.85 -73.35 -39.40
N ALA A 692 -39.70 -72.45 -38.42
CA ALA A 692 -40.82 -71.76 -37.80
C ALA A 692 -41.68 -71.07 -38.87
N GLY A 693 -43.00 -71.21 -38.76
CA GLY A 693 -43.92 -70.78 -39.80
C GLY A 693 -45.31 -71.33 -39.64
N LYS A 694 -46.14 -71.09 -40.66
CA LYS A 694 -47.54 -71.52 -40.69
C LYS A 694 -47.70 -72.67 -41.66
N TYR A 695 -48.23 -73.79 -41.17
CA TYR A 695 -48.37 -75.01 -41.93
C TYR A 695 -49.80 -75.54 -41.88
N THR A 696 -50.27 -76.09 -42.99
CA THR A 696 -51.58 -76.71 -43.15
C THR A 696 -51.39 -78.19 -43.36
N LEU A 697 -51.94 -78.97 -42.44
CA LEU A 697 -51.99 -80.42 -42.48
C LEU A 697 -53.25 -80.87 -43.22
N THR A 698 -53.08 -81.67 -44.24
CA THR A 698 -54.16 -82.35 -44.96
C THR A 698 -53.85 -83.84 -45.06
N GLU A 699 -54.89 -84.62 -45.30
CA GLU A 699 -54.74 -86.02 -45.68
C GLU A 699 -55.24 -86.21 -47.10
N GLY A 700 -54.45 -86.94 -47.91
CA GLY A 700 -54.84 -87.30 -49.26
C GLY A 700 -56.04 -88.26 -49.26
N ASP A 701 -56.90 -88.11 -50.27
CA ASP A 701 -58.06 -88.98 -50.44
C ASP A 701 -57.64 -90.46 -50.54
N THR A 702 -58.46 -91.33 -49.95
CA THR A 702 -58.31 -92.78 -50.11
C THR A 702 -59.65 -93.38 -50.54
N TYR A 703 -59.61 -94.50 -51.28
CA TYR A 703 -60.84 -95.15 -51.76
C TYR A 703 -61.81 -95.59 -50.66
N ARG A 704 -61.29 -96.02 -49.50
CA ARG A 704 -62.09 -96.72 -48.48
C ARG A 704 -62.34 -95.91 -47.22
N TYR A 705 -61.47 -94.96 -46.94
CA TYR A 705 -61.49 -94.20 -45.70
C TYR A 705 -61.69 -92.73 -46.04
N GLN A 706 -62.68 -92.13 -45.40
CA GLN A 706 -62.90 -90.70 -45.47
C GLN A 706 -62.39 -90.05 -44.19
N LEU A 707 -61.62 -88.98 -44.34
CA LEU A 707 -61.28 -88.11 -43.24
C LEU A 707 -62.57 -87.63 -42.56
N ARG A 708 -62.64 -87.79 -41.24
CA ARG A 708 -63.80 -87.35 -40.45
C ARG A 708 -63.49 -86.13 -39.64
N VAL A 709 -62.40 -86.15 -38.90
CA VAL A 709 -62.09 -85.11 -37.94
C VAL A 709 -60.60 -85.07 -37.64
N PHE A 710 -60.11 -83.87 -37.37
CA PHE A 710 -58.88 -83.68 -36.61
C PHE A 710 -59.25 -83.48 -35.15
N GLU A 711 -58.69 -84.32 -34.28
CA GLU A 711 -58.93 -84.29 -32.83
C GLU A 711 -57.59 -84.23 -32.09
N ASP A 712 -57.63 -84.10 -30.75
CA ASP A 712 -56.43 -83.98 -29.91
C ASP A 712 -55.44 -82.90 -30.38
N VAL A 713 -55.95 -81.78 -30.91
CA VAL A 713 -55.11 -80.74 -31.54
C VAL A 713 -54.45 -79.83 -30.51
N VAL A 714 -53.12 -79.68 -30.63
CA VAL A 714 -52.30 -78.77 -29.82
C VAL A 714 -51.56 -77.81 -30.75
N ASN A 715 -51.65 -76.51 -30.46
CA ASN A 715 -51.06 -75.42 -31.25
C ASN A 715 -51.51 -75.41 -32.73
N GLY A 716 -52.74 -75.89 -32.98
CA GLY A 716 -53.36 -75.90 -34.30
C GLY A 716 -54.85 -75.57 -34.25
N ASN A 717 -55.40 -75.18 -35.40
CA ASN A 717 -56.80 -74.84 -35.59
C ASN A 717 -57.40 -75.74 -36.67
N VAL A 718 -58.48 -76.43 -36.33
CA VAL A 718 -59.18 -77.38 -37.23
C VAL A 718 -60.14 -76.63 -38.14
N SER A 719 -60.11 -76.98 -39.42
CA SER A 719 -61.15 -76.68 -40.41
C SER A 719 -61.79 -77.98 -40.89
N GLU A 720 -62.77 -77.93 -41.80
CA GLU A 720 -63.54 -79.10 -42.23
C GLU A 720 -62.67 -80.28 -42.68
N ASN A 721 -61.65 -80.03 -43.51
CA ASN A 721 -60.77 -81.06 -44.09
C ASN A 721 -59.28 -80.79 -43.90
N SER A 722 -58.90 -79.84 -43.02
CA SER A 722 -57.49 -79.55 -42.75
C SER A 722 -57.27 -79.05 -41.32
N CYS A 723 -56.02 -79.08 -40.86
CA CYS A 723 -55.62 -78.47 -39.59
C CYS A 723 -54.44 -77.52 -39.81
N THR A 724 -54.57 -76.26 -39.40
CA THR A 724 -53.52 -75.24 -39.56
C THR A 724 -52.75 -75.05 -38.27
N PHE A 725 -51.43 -75.08 -38.33
CA PHE A 725 -50.50 -74.89 -37.21
C PHE A 725 -49.71 -73.60 -37.42
N ASP A 726 -49.76 -72.70 -36.44
CA ASP A 726 -48.88 -71.53 -36.39
C ASP A 726 -47.70 -71.85 -35.45
N LEU A 727 -46.62 -72.39 -36.02
CA LEU A 727 -45.43 -72.79 -35.30
C LEU A 727 -44.40 -71.66 -35.22
N THR A 728 -44.84 -70.41 -35.38
CA THR A 728 -43.98 -69.22 -35.22
C THR A 728 -43.48 -69.12 -33.78
N GLU A 729 -44.40 -69.14 -32.82
CA GLU A 729 -44.10 -69.01 -31.38
C GLU A 729 -44.17 -70.34 -30.61
N HIS A 730 -44.55 -71.43 -31.29
CA HIS A 730 -44.69 -72.75 -30.68
C HIS A 730 -43.62 -73.71 -31.20
N ASP A 731 -42.86 -74.31 -30.27
CA ASP A 731 -41.80 -75.27 -30.60
C ASP A 731 -42.33 -76.55 -31.24
N PHE A 732 -43.58 -76.91 -30.94
CA PHE A 732 -44.22 -78.10 -31.49
C PHE A 732 -45.73 -77.94 -31.72
N GLY A 733 -46.28 -78.82 -32.58
CA GLY A 733 -47.71 -79.02 -32.75
C GLY A 733 -48.09 -80.50 -32.64
N HIS A 734 -49.38 -80.74 -32.40
CA HIS A 734 -49.96 -82.08 -32.41
C HIS A 734 -51.34 -82.10 -33.08
N ALA A 735 -51.66 -83.16 -33.81
CA ALA A 735 -53.04 -83.53 -34.14
C ALA A 735 -53.19 -85.03 -34.29
N ALA A 736 -54.34 -85.54 -33.89
CA ALA A 736 -54.82 -86.86 -34.26
C ALA A 736 -55.74 -86.75 -35.48
N VAL A 737 -55.55 -87.63 -36.47
CA VAL A 737 -56.31 -87.67 -37.72
C VAL A 737 -57.15 -88.94 -37.73
N TYR A 738 -58.47 -88.79 -37.62
CA TYR A 738 -59.39 -89.91 -37.57
C TYR A 738 -60.17 -90.08 -38.88
N ASN A 739 -60.19 -91.33 -39.37
CA ASN A 739 -60.99 -91.70 -40.54
C ASN A 739 -62.00 -92.76 -40.22
N GLU A 740 -63.13 -92.66 -40.91
CA GLU A 740 -64.16 -93.70 -40.94
C GLU A 740 -64.16 -94.40 -42.29
N LYS A 741 -64.40 -95.70 -42.26
CA LYS A 741 -64.53 -96.52 -43.48
C LYS A 741 -65.89 -96.30 -44.14
N ILE A 742 -65.90 -95.86 -45.39
CA ILE A 742 -67.12 -95.51 -46.14
C ILE A 742 -67.48 -96.51 -47.26
N TYR A 743 -66.59 -97.46 -47.59
CA TYR A 743 -66.82 -98.45 -48.66
C TYR A 743 -66.44 -99.89 -48.22
N GLN A 744 -67.32 -100.86 -48.49
CA GLN A 744 -67.22 -102.25 -48.00
C GLN A 744 -67.04 -103.33 -49.10
N GLY A 745 -66.65 -102.97 -50.33
CA GLY A 745 -66.44 -103.92 -51.44
C GLY A 745 -65.15 -104.76 -51.38
N LYS A 746 -64.79 -105.47 -52.47
CA LYS A 746 -63.58 -106.33 -52.59
C LYS A 746 -62.29 -105.63 -53.08
N THR A 747 -62.26 -104.29 -53.10
CA THR A 747 -61.10 -103.47 -53.52
C THR A 747 -59.91 -103.52 -52.53
N SER A 748 -58.79 -102.87 -52.83
CA SER A 748 -57.66 -102.72 -51.88
C SER A 748 -58.00 -101.73 -50.75
N HIS A 749 -57.36 -101.87 -49.57
CA HIS A 749 -57.44 -100.90 -48.47
C HIS A 749 -56.85 -99.53 -48.80
N THR A 750 -55.98 -99.45 -49.79
CA THR A 750 -55.31 -98.22 -50.21
C THR A 750 -55.17 -98.15 -51.73
N ASP A 751 -55.13 -96.92 -52.24
CA ASP A 751 -54.72 -96.59 -53.61
C ASP A 751 -53.23 -96.20 -53.70
N LEU A 752 -52.52 -96.19 -52.55
CA LEU A 752 -51.11 -95.83 -52.42
C LEU A 752 -50.26 -97.07 -52.15
N VAL A 753 -49.21 -97.28 -52.94
CA VAL A 753 -48.23 -98.36 -52.71
C VAL A 753 -46.92 -97.75 -52.23
N ILE A 754 -46.47 -98.15 -51.02
CA ILE A 754 -45.13 -97.80 -50.53
C ILE A 754 -44.14 -98.80 -51.11
N ASN A 755 -43.28 -98.33 -52.01
CA ASN A 755 -42.20 -99.15 -52.53
C ASN A 755 -41.04 -99.15 -51.52
N HIS A 756 -40.77 -100.31 -50.92
CA HIS A 756 -39.57 -100.51 -50.11
C HIS A 756 -38.40 -100.90 -51.01
N PHE A 757 -37.52 -99.96 -51.30
CA PHE A 757 -36.24 -100.27 -51.92
C PHE A 757 -35.29 -100.75 -50.82
N PRO A 758 -34.73 -101.98 -50.89
CA PRO A 758 -33.67 -102.38 -49.98
C PRO A 758 -32.46 -101.45 -50.19
N GLY A 759 -32.29 -100.50 -49.28
CA GLY A 759 -31.24 -99.49 -49.39
C GLY A 759 -29.86 -100.10 -49.14
N ARG A 760 -28.98 -100.03 -50.14
CA ARG A 760 -27.62 -99.54 -49.87
C ARG A 760 -27.71 -98.01 -49.92
N MET A 761 -27.48 -97.33 -48.81
CA MET A 761 -26.66 -96.11 -48.78
C MET A 761 -26.30 -95.70 -47.34
N GLN A 762 -25.07 -95.17 -47.27
CA GLN A 762 -24.37 -94.55 -46.15
C GLN A 762 -24.97 -93.22 -45.73
#